data_AF-A0A523PTG4-F1
#
_entry.id   AF-A0A523PTG4-F1
#
_cell.length_a   1.000
_cell.length_b   1.000
_cell.length_c   1.000
_cell.angle_alpha   90.00
_cell.angle_beta   90.00
_cell.angle_gamma   90.00
#
_symmetry.space_group_name_H-M   'P 1'
#
loop_
_entity.id
_entity.type
_entity.pdbx_description
1 polymer ?
#
loop_
_entity_poly.entity_id
_entity_poly.type
_entity_poly.pdbx_seq_one_letter_code
_entity_poly.pdbx_strand_id
1 'polypeptide(L)'
;MIHTALTTLLLLAPAAYVVASPQGDLEDLVREQAAAAEGMPIAELWKEARTVAVLVGDEAGAEFDVAIDSVLRSGTPSSGKSVLFLAAMRLLGEDVDFELLTGAVRPLLDDGDLEVALGAAEMLGMDIRSETDDLREMVATDLLRVADDGDRMPELRVECAVSAHRVGLGKHVSSAQRVLYLFLKSADPALKSKGALALARLGNIEVRGVEAELERLASLPGEEGRLAGAYMHQQLLRRHSDTQLRRLRERRTLASDAAMSADLVRIDKVIELVQTLHLEGHTVTREELIAAAIDGLLRSLDRHSAYFRPEVFQKFEQELEAEYGGIGAYVAEDRDDSLFTITRPIYSGPAWRAGLTTDDKIVRIDDWPTIGEEVDDIIKRLKGRPNTEVKLYVWRRGMDPALIERPTEDMAVTMSREQIVIPPVHSEYLPGDIGFVELTTFSRVSSAELKQRMVDMMAQGMRGFILDLRNNTGGLLIEARNVADLFLPKHEVVVSTESHMHPPHEYKTRTDALLPADMPVVVLINRFSASASEIVAGALQDHERAKLVGQRSFGKGSVQNLFQIEGDRDDLYADENKNGRFDNWETITKDWNGNGEFDFAPRVKLTIERYLLPSGRSIHRELDDERNIISVGGVSPDIQIAPRRWKQWRLEELLRIQGDRTVRKWAQDGVDGNEELFERLAQTDNGDPWAYPGFEELYESLATTLPEDDVRFLMRREVRRVVQDIKGEAFPLGDYEEDVQLQAAIRAVLAELDLSPEDIPAYASTFSKQDEGPVAALDARPQPSRDLDHALSLIAEARVADGRMSEEGLRELTELIESLKKNGRSALLDGFFVGERRQRR
;
A
#
# COMPACT_ATOMS: atom_id res chain seq x y z
N MET A 1 15.53 -26.85 31.33
CA MET A 1 14.66 -26.53 32.48
C MET A 1 14.56 -25.04 32.77
N ILE A 2 15.59 -24.22 32.49
CA ILE A 2 15.53 -22.75 32.64
C ILE A 2 14.71 -22.10 31.50
N HIS A 3 14.87 -22.57 30.25
CA HIS A 3 14.09 -22.10 29.09
C HIS A 3 12.56 -22.33 29.22
N THR A 4 12.15 -23.38 29.93
CA THR A 4 10.74 -23.68 30.16
C THR A 4 10.12 -22.88 31.30
N ALA A 5 10.92 -22.31 32.22
CA ALA A 5 10.40 -21.43 33.27
C ALA A 5 10.17 -20.00 32.75
N LEU A 6 11.06 -19.48 31.89
CA LEU A 6 10.98 -18.13 31.32
C LEU A 6 9.72 -17.92 30.46
N THR A 7 9.41 -18.87 29.58
CA THR A 7 8.23 -18.78 28.71
C THR A 7 6.92 -18.95 29.50
N THR A 8 6.95 -19.68 30.61
CA THR A 8 5.74 -20.05 31.37
C THR A 8 5.24 -18.93 32.27
N LEU A 9 6.11 -18.02 32.73
CA LEU A 9 5.68 -16.88 33.56
C LEU A 9 4.89 -15.84 32.75
N LEU A 10 5.28 -15.58 31.50
CA LEU A 10 4.60 -14.66 30.58
C LEU A 10 3.38 -15.30 29.88
N LEU A 11 3.36 -16.63 29.66
CA LEU A 11 2.21 -17.34 29.11
C LEU A 11 1.05 -17.54 30.10
N LEU A 12 1.28 -17.37 31.42
CA LEU A 12 0.25 -17.56 32.46
C LEU A 12 -0.40 -16.24 32.92
N ALA A 13 0.13 -15.09 32.53
CA ALA A 13 -0.56 -13.82 32.72
C ALA A 13 -1.49 -13.60 31.52
N PRO A 14 -2.82 -13.56 31.69
CA PRO A 14 -3.68 -13.06 30.61
C PRO A 14 -3.21 -11.64 30.26
N ALA A 15 -3.25 -11.24 28.99
CA ALA A 15 -2.91 -9.86 28.57
C ALA A 15 -3.64 -8.80 29.42
N ALA A 16 -4.84 -9.14 29.92
CA ALA A 16 -5.61 -8.34 30.87
C ALA A 16 -4.96 -8.11 32.26
N TYR A 17 -3.95 -8.89 32.67
CA TYR A 17 -3.23 -8.74 33.94
C TYR A 17 -2.12 -7.68 33.83
N VAL A 18 -1.47 -7.56 32.67
CA VAL A 18 -0.46 -6.52 32.40
C VAL A 18 -1.13 -5.14 32.32
N VAL A 19 -2.31 -5.07 31.69
CA VAL A 19 -3.12 -3.85 31.53
C VAL A 19 -3.72 -3.32 32.86
N ALA A 20 -3.59 -4.06 33.96
CA ALA A 20 -4.18 -3.70 35.27
C ALA A 20 -3.16 -3.65 36.43
N SER A 21 -1.86 -3.80 36.16
CA SER A 21 -0.82 -3.86 37.19
C SER A 21 -0.35 -2.44 37.60
N PRO A 22 -0.24 -2.13 38.90
CA PRO A 22 0.44 -0.92 39.36
C PRO A 22 1.86 -0.83 38.79
N GLN A 23 2.34 0.37 38.49
CA GLN A 23 3.68 0.65 37.94
C GLN A 23 4.84 -0.07 38.68
N GLY A 24 4.69 -0.30 40.00
CA GLY A 24 5.67 -1.06 40.80
C GLY A 24 5.78 -2.55 40.45
N ASP A 25 4.70 -3.19 40.02
CA ASP A 25 4.70 -4.62 39.65
C ASP A 25 5.42 -4.84 38.30
N LEU A 26 5.33 -3.86 37.39
CA LEU A 26 6.03 -3.87 36.10
C LEU A 26 7.54 -3.66 36.28
N GLU A 27 7.95 -2.73 37.15
CA GLU A 27 9.38 -2.53 37.46
C GLU A 27 10.01 -3.80 38.05
N ASP A 28 9.30 -4.52 38.93
CA ASP A 28 9.77 -5.77 39.51
C ASP A 28 9.91 -6.88 38.45
N LEU A 29 8.96 -6.97 37.51
CA LEU A 29 9.02 -7.90 36.38
C LEU A 29 10.22 -7.58 35.47
N VAL A 30 10.44 -6.31 35.13
CA VAL A 30 11.58 -5.86 34.32
C VAL A 30 12.90 -6.21 35.00
N ARG A 31 13.00 -6.03 36.33
CA ARG A 31 14.19 -6.44 37.11
C ARG A 31 14.40 -7.95 37.10
N GLU A 32 13.34 -8.75 37.19
CA GLU A 32 13.43 -10.21 37.12
C GLU A 32 13.95 -10.67 35.75
N GLN A 33 13.46 -10.09 34.66
CA GLN A 33 13.93 -10.38 33.30
C GLN A 33 15.39 -9.95 33.10
N ALA A 34 15.76 -8.76 33.60
CA ALA A 34 17.13 -8.28 33.56
C ALA A 34 18.10 -9.19 34.34
N ALA A 35 17.65 -9.76 35.47
CA ALA A 35 18.42 -10.73 36.25
C ALA A 35 18.52 -12.09 35.53
N ALA A 36 17.48 -12.53 34.83
CA ALA A 36 17.51 -13.75 34.03
C ALA A 36 18.50 -13.64 32.85
N ALA A 37 18.62 -12.45 32.25
CA ALA A 37 19.54 -12.18 31.14
C ALA A 37 21.03 -12.31 31.51
N GLU A 38 21.39 -12.24 32.80
CA GLU A 38 22.78 -12.39 33.25
C GLU A 38 23.40 -13.74 32.88
N GLY A 39 22.58 -14.79 32.95
CA GLY A 39 22.98 -16.16 32.62
C GLY A 39 23.03 -16.45 31.13
N MET A 40 22.61 -15.52 30.26
CA MET A 40 22.48 -15.75 28.83
C MET A 40 23.78 -15.49 28.07
N PRO A 41 24.07 -16.27 27.00
CA PRO A 41 25.05 -15.88 25.99
C PRO A 41 24.60 -14.60 25.28
N ILE A 42 25.52 -13.69 24.93
CA ILE A 42 25.16 -12.43 24.26
C ILE A 42 24.46 -12.67 22.91
N ALA A 43 24.80 -13.74 22.20
CA ALA A 43 24.13 -14.11 20.95
C ALA A 43 22.63 -14.43 21.13
N GLU A 44 22.22 -14.87 22.32
CA GLU A 44 20.82 -15.16 22.66
C GLU A 44 20.11 -13.96 23.27
N LEU A 45 20.85 -13.06 23.92
CA LEU A 45 20.35 -11.87 24.61
C LEU A 45 19.52 -10.96 23.68
N TRP A 46 20.00 -10.71 22.45
CA TRP A 46 19.28 -9.92 21.44
C TRP A 46 18.02 -10.60 20.91
N LYS A 47 18.03 -11.94 20.85
CA LYS A 47 16.86 -12.71 20.43
C LYS A 47 15.79 -12.64 21.50
N GLU A 48 16.20 -12.81 22.76
CA GLU A 48 15.30 -12.75 23.90
C GLU A 48 14.70 -11.36 24.09
N ALA A 49 15.50 -10.28 23.96
CA ALA A 49 15.01 -8.91 24.03
C ALA A 49 13.89 -8.66 23.00
N ARG A 50 14.06 -9.18 21.77
CA ARG A 50 13.01 -9.15 20.73
C ARG A 50 11.79 -9.98 21.08
N THR A 51 11.99 -11.18 21.61
CA THR A 51 10.87 -12.05 22.04
C THR A 51 10.02 -11.34 23.09
N VAL A 52 10.65 -10.75 24.11
CA VAL A 52 9.94 -10.03 25.17
C VAL A 52 9.25 -8.78 24.62
N ALA A 53 9.93 -7.98 23.80
CA ALA A 53 9.31 -6.81 23.17
C ALA A 53 8.06 -7.17 22.33
N VAL A 54 8.13 -8.25 21.55
CA VAL A 54 6.98 -8.72 20.74
C VAL A 54 5.81 -9.22 21.60
N LEU A 55 6.08 -9.78 22.79
CA LEU A 55 5.05 -10.30 23.70
C LEU A 55 4.26 -9.22 24.43
N VAL A 56 4.83 -8.01 24.59
CA VAL A 56 4.19 -6.91 25.32
C VAL A 56 3.06 -6.26 24.52
N GLY A 57 3.14 -6.26 23.18
CA GLY A 57 2.11 -5.71 22.28
C GLY A 57 1.91 -4.20 22.39
N ASP A 58 1.18 -3.60 21.44
CA ASP A 58 1.08 -2.14 21.30
C ASP A 58 0.31 -1.46 22.46
N GLU A 59 -0.68 -2.14 23.08
CA GLU A 59 -1.49 -1.55 24.17
C GLU A 59 -0.75 -1.44 25.51
N ALA A 60 0.20 -2.34 25.81
CA ALA A 60 0.97 -2.34 27.07
C ALA A 60 2.42 -1.84 26.88
N GLY A 61 2.86 -1.60 25.64
CA GLY A 61 4.22 -1.21 25.29
C GLY A 61 4.68 0.07 26.00
N ALA A 62 3.83 1.11 26.02
CA ALA A 62 4.19 2.40 26.62
C ALA A 62 4.44 2.33 28.14
N GLU A 63 3.62 1.61 28.90
CA GLU A 63 3.82 1.45 30.35
C GLU A 63 5.05 0.59 30.66
N PHE A 64 5.32 -0.40 29.81
CA PHE A 64 6.49 -1.25 29.90
C PHE A 64 7.80 -0.50 29.58
N ASP A 65 7.80 0.35 28.56
CA ASP A 65 8.92 1.24 28.22
C ASP A 65 9.23 2.21 29.36
N VAL A 66 8.21 2.80 29.97
CA VAL A 66 8.35 3.65 31.17
C VAL A 66 8.96 2.87 32.34
N ALA A 67 8.58 1.61 32.54
CA ALA A 67 9.17 0.76 33.57
C ALA A 67 10.65 0.45 33.28
N ILE A 68 11.02 0.17 32.02
CA ILE A 68 12.42 0.00 31.62
C ILE A 68 13.22 1.28 31.88
N ASP A 69 12.71 2.44 31.49
CA ASP A 69 13.36 3.73 31.71
C ASP A 69 13.52 4.01 33.20
N SER A 70 12.52 3.71 34.02
CA SER A 70 12.59 3.81 35.48
C SER A 70 13.67 2.91 36.06
N VAL A 71 13.74 1.65 35.62
CA VAL A 71 14.78 0.69 36.06
C VAL A 71 16.18 1.17 35.66
N LEU A 72 16.36 1.66 34.44
CA LEU A 72 17.62 2.25 33.97
C LEU A 72 18.02 3.51 34.77
N ARG A 73 17.07 4.39 35.11
CA ARG A 73 17.31 5.61 35.92
C ARG A 73 17.61 5.30 37.39
N SER A 74 16.99 4.27 37.96
CA SER A 74 17.11 3.92 39.38
C SER A 74 18.47 3.34 39.78
N GLY A 75 19.32 3.01 38.80
CA GLY A 75 20.75 2.76 39.03
C GLY A 75 21.06 1.49 39.82
N THR A 76 20.65 0.32 39.31
CA THR A 76 21.38 -0.96 39.43
C THR A 76 20.70 -2.08 38.62
N PRO A 77 21.16 -2.35 37.39
CA PRO A 77 21.14 -3.70 36.84
C PRO A 77 22.39 -4.45 37.33
N SER A 78 22.25 -5.71 37.72
CA SER A 78 23.25 -6.48 38.47
C SER A 78 24.48 -6.93 37.64
N SER A 79 24.48 -6.73 36.32
CA SER A 79 25.63 -6.94 35.43
C SER A 79 25.51 -6.16 34.12
N GLY A 80 26.61 -6.01 33.38
CA GLY A 80 26.60 -5.34 32.07
C GLY A 80 25.71 -6.03 31.03
N LYS A 81 25.47 -7.34 31.15
CA LYS A 81 24.51 -8.06 30.31
C LYS A 81 23.07 -7.63 30.57
N SER A 82 22.70 -7.42 31.83
CA SER A 82 21.37 -6.90 32.18
C SER A 82 21.15 -5.52 31.58
N VAL A 83 22.15 -4.65 31.62
CA VAL A 83 22.08 -3.32 31.00
C VAL A 83 21.89 -3.42 29.49
N LEU A 84 22.69 -4.26 28.80
CA LEU A 84 22.53 -4.48 27.36
C LEU A 84 21.17 -5.07 27.00
N PHE A 85 20.63 -5.96 27.83
CA PHE A 85 19.31 -6.55 27.61
C PHE A 85 18.19 -5.52 27.71
N LEU A 86 18.20 -4.72 28.78
CA LEU A 86 17.24 -3.63 28.97
C LEU A 86 17.35 -2.58 27.86
N ALA A 87 18.56 -2.21 27.49
CA ALA A 87 18.79 -1.25 26.40
C ALA A 87 18.35 -1.81 25.03
N ALA A 88 18.56 -3.11 24.79
CA ALA A 88 18.09 -3.78 23.58
C ALA A 88 16.56 -3.83 23.49
N MET A 89 15.88 -4.07 24.61
CA MET A 89 14.41 -4.02 24.67
C MET A 89 13.89 -2.62 24.43
N ARG A 90 14.50 -1.63 25.09
CA ARG A 90 14.08 -0.24 24.96
C ARG A 90 14.24 0.31 23.55
N LEU A 91 15.29 -0.11 22.83
CA LEU A 91 15.50 0.25 21.41
C LEU A 91 14.40 -0.27 20.46
N LEU A 92 13.58 -1.23 20.91
CA LEU A 92 12.44 -1.76 20.14
C LEU A 92 11.11 -1.11 20.53
N GLY A 93 11.10 -0.29 21.58
CA GLY A 93 9.92 0.42 22.08
C GLY A 93 9.73 1.79 21.43
N GLU A 94 8.71 2.51 21.88
CA GLU A 94 8.32 3.82 21.34
C GLU A 94 9.05 4.97 22.07
N ASP A 95 9.22 6.13 21.43
CA ASP A 95 9.80 7.36 22.02
C ASP A 95 11.10 7.15 22.83
N VAL A 96 12.09 6.50 22.22
CA VAL A 96 13.35 6.10 22.87
C VAL A 96 14.14 7.29 23.45
N ASP A 97 14.40 7.27 24.78
CA ASP A 97 15.31 8.23 25.44
C ASP A 97 16.78 7.81 25.21
N PHE A 98 17.37 8.31 24.12
CA PHE A 98 18.75 8.01 23.75
C PHE A 98 19.78 8.58 24.74
N GLU A 99 19.49 9.67 25.47
CA GLU A 99 20.41 10.18 26.48
C GLU A 99 20.49 9.23 27.68
N LEU A 100 19.35 8.71 28.13
CA LEU A 100 19.29 7.69 29.18
C LEU A 100 20.01 6.40 28.74
N LEU A 101 19.70 5.91 27.55
CA LEU A 101 20.30 4.68 27.02
C LEU A 101 21.81 4.79 26.84
N THR A 102 22.27 5.86 26.19
CA THR A 102 23.72 6.08 26.04
C THR A 102 24.39 6.28 27.40
N GLY A 103 23.74 6.96 28.34
CA GLY A 103 24.20 7.10 29.73
C GLY A 103 24.39 5.76 30.43
N ALA A 104 23.49 4.80 30.19
CA ALA A 104 23.55 3.46 30.77
C ALA A 104 24.60 2.56 30.09
N VAL A 105 24.74 2.66 28.76
CA VAL A 105 25.58 1.73 27.96
C VAL A 105 27.04 2.18 27.86
N ARG A 106 27.33 3.49 27.83
CA ARG A 106 28.70 4.03 27.70
C ARG A 106 29.68 3.49 28.76
N PRO A 107 29.32 3.38 30.05
CA PRO A 107 30.22 2.81 31.07
C PRO A 107 30.66 1.37 30.76
N LEU A 108 29.84 0.60 30.03
CA LEU A 108 30.13 -0.80 29.69
C LEU A 108 31.27 -0.95 28.67
N LEU A 109 31.68 0.13 28.00
CA LEU A 109 32.86 0.11 27.14
C LEU A 109 34.14 -0.24 27.92
N ASP A 110 34.16 0.01 29.23
CA ASP A 110 35.28 -0.33 30.11
C ASP A 110 35.06 -1.63 30.90
N ASP A 111 33.99 -2.39 30.61
CA ASP A 111 33.69 -3.66 31.29
C ASP A 111 34.84 -4.67 31.12
N GLY A 112 35.02 -5.52 32.15
CA GLY A 112 36.04 -6.57 32.14
C GLY A 112 35.68 -7.76 31.26
N ASP A 113 34.38 -7.93 30.95
CA ASP A 113 33.90 -8.90 29.97
C ASP A 113 33.96 -8.31 28.55
N LEU A 114 34.81 -8.90 27.71
CA LEU A 114 35.00 -8.47 26.33
C LEU A 114 33.70 -8.53 25.51
N GLU A 115 32.84 -9.51 25.76
CA GLU A 115 31.58 -9.64 25.02
C GLU A 115 30.65 -8.47 25.35
N VAL A 116 30.58 -8.07 26.63
CA VAL A 116 29.78 -6.93 27.09
C VAL A 116 30.30 -5.64 26.47
N ALA A 117 31.61 -5.41 26.50
CA ALA A 117 32.22 -4.23 25.90
C ALA A 117 31.99 -4.15 24.38
N LEU A 118 32.04 -5.28 23.67
CA LEU A 118 31.71 -5.36 22.24
C LEU A 118 30.23 -5.06 21.99
N GLY A 119 29.33 -5.66 22.75
CA GLY A 119 27.88 -5.39 22.63
C GLY A 119 27.54 -3.92 22.89
N ALA A 120 28.21 -3.29 23.86
CA ALA A 120 28.08 -1.87 24.14
C ALA A 120 28.60 -1.01 22.98
N ALA A 121 29.77 -1.34 22.42
CA ALA A 121 30.33 -0.64 21.27
C ALA A 121 29.42 -0.75 20.03
N GLU A 122 28.85 -1.92 19.76
CA GLU A 122 27.91 -2.14 18.66
C GLU A 122 26.63 -1.32 18.85
N MET A 123 26.04 -1.36 20.05
CA MET A 123 24.80 -0.64 20.37
C MET A 123 24.98 0.88 20.27
N LEU A 124 26.09 1.41 20.80
CA LEU A 124 26.42 2.83 20.67
C LEU A 124 26.76 3.24 19.22
N GLY A 125 27.05 2.27 18.35
CA GLY A 125 27.27 2.46 16.92
C GLY A 125 26.03 2.29 16.05
N MET A 126 24.86 2.02 16.66
CA MET A 126 23.57 2.04 15.97
C MET A 126 23.19 3.48 15.60
N ASP A 127 22.22 3.64 14.70
CA ASP A 127 21.97 4.89 13.97
C ASP A 127 21.36 6.02 14.83
N ILE A 128 22.16 6.58 15.75
CA ILE A 128 21.87 7.81 16.50
C ILE A 128 22.20 9.07 15.69
N ARG A 129 22.32 9.00 14.36
CA ARG A 129 22.59 10.18 13.51
C ARG A 129 21.47 11.21 13.58
N SER A 130 20.30 10.71 13.95
CA SER A 130 19.09 11.41 14.31
C SER A 130 19.26 12.35 15.50
N GLU A 131 20.19 12.09 16.40
CA GLU A 131 20.29 12.77 17.69
C GLU A 131 21.19 14.01 17.64
N THR A 132 21.16 14.81 18.72
CA THR A 132 21.91 16.07 18.81
C THR A 132 23.40 15.88 18.53
N ASP A 133 24.01 16.87 17.87
CA ASP A 133 25.44 16.86 17.58
C ASP A 133 26.28 16.69 18.86
N ASP A 134 25.82 17.21 20.00
CA ASP A 134 26.46 17.09 21.31
C ASP A 134 26.49 15.64 21.81
N LEU A 135 25.36 14.92 21.73
CA LEU A 135 25.30 13.51 22.13
C LEU A 135 26.20 12.66 21.23
N ARG A 136 26.14 12.90 19.92
CA ARG A 136 26.95 12.18 18.92
C ARG A 136 28.44 12.42 19.10
N GLU A 137 28.86 13.66 19.36
CA GLU A 137 30.26 13.98 19.68
C GLU A 137 30.71 13.29 20.96
N MET A 138 29.86 13.24 21.99
CA MET A 138 30.15 12.58 23.25
C MET A 138 30.36 11.06 23.07
N VAL A 139 29.41 10.38 22.41
CA VAL A 139 29.51 8.93 22.14
C VAL A 139 30.72 8.61 21.26
N ALA A 140 30.93 9.37 20.18
CA ALA A 140 32.07 9.17 19.29
C ALA A 140 33.41 9.36 20.00
N THR A 141 33.49 10.31 20.94
CA THR A 141 34.71 10.56 21.73
C THR A 141 35.05 9.38 22.63
N ASP A 142 34.07 8.79 23.31
CA ASP A 142 34.30 7.62 24.18
C ASP A 142 34.66 6.37 23.40
N LEU A 143 34.00 6.13 22.27
CA LEU A 143 34.35 5.03 21.38
C LEU A 143 35.78 5.18 20.86
N LEU A 144 36.19 6.40 20.45
CA LEU A 144 37.57 6.64 20.01
C LEU A 144 38.59 6.49 21.13
N ARG A 145 38.26 6.89 22.37
CA ARG A 145 39.12 6.66 23.54
C ARG A 145 39.48 5.18 23.66
N VAL A 146 38.51 4.28 23.51
CA VAL A 146 38.73 2.83 23.57
C VAL A 146 39.44 2.31 22.32
N ALA A 147 39.10 2.83 21.13
CA ALA A 147 39.73 2.43 19.88
C ALA A 147 41.23 2.77 19.80
N ASP A 148 41.62 3.94 20.32
CA ASP A 148 43.00 4.44 20.36
C ASP A 148 43.83 3.82 21.51
N ASP A 149 43.20 3.15 22.48
CA ASP A 149 43.89 2.50 23.61
C ASP A 149 44.63 1.23 23.17
N GLY A 150 45.96 1.25 23.27
CA GLY A 150 46.83 0.15 22.88
C GLY A 150 46.73 -1.11 23.77
N ASP A 151 46.22 -0.96 25.00
CA ASP A 151 46.12 -2.05 25.97
C ASP A 151 44.81 -2.83 25.84
N ARG A 152 43.85 -2.32 25.06
CA ARG A 152 42.58 -2.98 24.78
C ARG A 152 42.71 -4.05 23.69
N MET A 153 41.84 -5.06 23.76
CA MET A 153 41.82 -6.15 22.78
C MET A 153 41.56 -5.63 21.36
N PRO A 154 42.26 -6.16 20.33
CA PRO A 154 42.07 -5.76 18.93
C PRO A 154 40.62 -5.74 18.45
N GLU A 155 39.81 -6.71 18.85
CA GLU A 155 38.41 -6.88 18.49
C GLU A 155 37.59 -5.66 18.94
N LEU A 156 37.70 -5.31 20.22
CA LEU A 156 36.99 -4.17 20.81
C LEU A 156 37.43 -2.85 20.17
N ARG A 157 38.72 -2.69 19.92
CA ARG A 157 39.26 -1.49 19.30
C ARG A 157 38.74 -1.28 17.89
N VAL A 158 38.65 -2.36 17.11
CA VAL A 158 38.13 -2.32 15.74
C VAL A 158 36.64 -2.00 15.76
N GLU A 159 35.85 -2.62 16.63
CA GLU A 159 34.41 -2.33 16.70
C GLU A 159 34.14 -0.90 17.18
N CYS A 160 34.84 -0.43 18.22
CA CYS A 160 34.75 0.96 18.66
C CYS A 160 35.12 1.95 17.55
N ALA A 161 36.13 1.66 16.72
CA ALA A 161 36.47 2.50 15.59
C ALA A 161 35.37 2.48 14.50
N VAL A 162 34.78 1.32 14.20
CA VAL A 162 33.64 1.21 13.27
C VAL A 162 32.44 2.00 13.78
N SER A 163 32.08 1.83 15.05
CA SER A 163 30.97 2.55 15.69
C SER A 163 31.22 4.06 15.74
N ALA A 164 32.43 4.50 16.10
CA ALA A 164 32.80 5.92 16.09
C ALA A 164 32.73 6.55 14.69
N HIS A 165 33.06 5.78 13.65
CA HIS A 165 32.92 6.23 12.25
C HIS A 165 31.45 6.44 11.86
N ARG A 166 30.55 5.57 12.34
CA ARG A 166 29.12 5.63 12.01
C ARG A 166 28.41 6.81 12.65
N VAL A 167 28.70 7.10 13.92
CA VAL A 167 27.99 8.11 14.72
C VAL A 167 28.68 9.47 14.73
N GLY A 168 30.01 9.48 14.65
CA GLY A 168 30.83 10.68 14.81
C GLY A 168 30.80 11.63 13.61
N LEU A 169 31.11 12.89 13.87
CA LEU A 169 31.18 13.97 12.87
C LEU A 169 32.63 14.39 12.60
N GLY A 170 32.92 14.78 11.35
CA GLY A 170 34.18 15.42 10.93
C GLY A 170 35.46 14.72 11.42
N LYS A 171 36.09 15.28 12.46
CA LYS A 171 37.36 14.80 13.06
C LYS A 171 37.28 13.36 13.58
N HIS A 172 36.09 12.91 14.02
CA HIS A 172 35.89 11.57 14.57
C HIS A 172 35.97 10.50 13.50
N VAL A 173 35.30 10.73 12.36
CA VAL A 173 35.34 9.87 11.16
C VAL A 173 36.78 9.64 10.70
N SER A 174 37.54 10.74 10.61
CA SER A 174 38.95 10.69 10.21
C SER A 174 39.83 9.95 11.23
N SER A 175 39.53 10.08 12.52
CA SER A 175 40.28 9.42 13.60
C SER A 175 39.97 7.92 13.68
N ALA A 176 38.71 7.53 13.51
CA ALA A 176 38.29 6.14 13.40
C ALA A 176 38.95 5.45 12.20
N GLN A 177 38.95 6.10 11.03
CA GLN A 177 39.64 5.59 9.85
C GLN A 177 41.14 5.44 10.08
N ARG A 178 41.78 6.37 10.79
CA ARG A 178 43.20 6.28 11.17
C ARG A 178 43.47 5.02 11.99
N VAL A 179 42.63 4.71 12.98
CA VAL A 179 42.75 3.48 13.78
C VAL A 179 42.65 2.24 12.90
N LEU A 180 41.59 2.12 12.09
CA LEU A 180 41.40 0.96 11.21
C LEU A 180 42.53 0.80 10.18
N TYR A 181 43.09 1.92 9.73
CA TYR A 181 44.24 1.92 8.83
C TYR A 181 45.53 1.42 9.50
N LEU A 182 45.72 1.67 10.80
CA LEU A 182 46.83 1.08 11.56
C LEU A 182 46.71 -0.44 11.63
N PHE A 183 45.50 -0.97 11.81
CA PHE A 183 45.23 -2.42 11.73
C PHE A 183 45.58 -2.97 10.34
N LEU A 184 45.09 -2.34 9.27
CA LEU A 184 45.42 -2.71 7.89
C LEU A 184 46.94 -2.70 7.61
N LYS A 185 47.68 -1.79 8.24
CA LYS A 185 49.15 -1.69 8.10
C LYS A 185 49.94 -2.64 9.01
N SER A 186 49.28 -3.40 9.87
CA SER A 186 49.95 -4.31 10.78
C SER A 186 50.79 -5.35 10.02
N ALA A 187 51.93 -5.72 10.61
CA ALA A 187 52.72 -6.86 10.14
C ALA A 187 52.04 -8.20 10.48
N ASP A 188 51.14 -8.20 11.46
CA ASP A 188 50.33 -9.35 11.84
C ASP A 188 49.19 -9.57 10.83
N PRO A 189 49.14 -10.72 10.13
CA PRO A 189 48.09 -11.04 9.17
C PRO A 189 46.67 -11.01 9.75
N ALA A 190 46.48 -11.41 11.01
CA ALA A 190 45.15 -11.43 11.64
C ALA A 190 44.64 -10.01 11.89
N LEU A 191 45.52 -9.13 12.41
CA LEU A 191 45.18 -7.72 12.63
C LEU A 191 44.96 -6.98 11.30
N LYS A 192 45.76 -7.30 10.28
CA LYS A 192 45.59 -6.77 8.93
C LYS A 192 44.23 -7.15 8.33
N SER A 193 43.84 -8.41 8.45
CA SER A 193 42.55 -8.92 7.98
C SER A 193 41.38 -8.17 8.63
N LYS A 194 41.43 -7.98 9.97
CA LYS A 194 40.41 -7.22 10.72
C LYS A 194 40.30 -5.77 10.24
N GLY A 195 41.43 -5.08 10.04
CA GLY A 195 41.44 -3.71 9.51
C GLY A 195 40.82 -3.62 8.11
N ALA A 196 41.12 -4.58 7.23
CA ALA A 196 40.56 -4.65 5.88
C ALA A 196 39.03 -4.90 5.89
N LEU A 197 38.57 -5.89 6.65
CA LEU A 197 37.14 -6.20 6.77
C LEU A 197 36.34 -5.04 7.39
N ALA A 198 36.89 -4.38 8.42
CA ALA A 198 36.26 -3.23 9.05
C ALA A 198 36.16 -2.02 8.09
N LEU A 199 37.21 -1.72 7.34
CA LEU A 199 37.17 -0.66 6.31
C LEU A 199 36.17 -1.00 5.20
N ALA A 200 36.08 -2.27 4.80
CA ALA A 200 35.09 -2.74 3.82
C ALA A 200 33.65 -2.61 4.34
N ARG A 201 33.40 -2.94 5.61
CA ARG A 201 32.09 -2.74 6.30
C ARG A 201 31.64 -1.28 6.28
N LEU A 202 32.59 -0.34 6.28
CA LEU A 202 32.35 1.11 6.17
C LEU A 202 32.29 1.62 4.71
N GLY A 203 32.34 0.73 3.72
CA GLY A 203 32.33 1.09 2.29
C GLY A 203 33.66 1.63 1.75
N ASN A 204 34.74 1.59 2.54
CA ASN A 204 36.05 2.14 2.18
C ASN A 204 36.96 1.10 1.49
N ILE A 205 36.43 0.37 0.51
CA ILE A 205 37.16 -0.71 -0.18
C ILE A 205 38.29 -0.17 -1.08
N GLU A 206 38.14 1.07 -1.57
CA GLU A 206 39.12 1.72 -2.46
C GLU A 206 40.36 2.24 -1.72
N VAL A 207 40.38 2.17 -0.39
CA VAL A 207 41.55 2.50 0.40
C VAL A 207 42.70 1.54 0.04
N ARG A 208 43.84 2.12 -0.31
CA ARG A 208 45.03 1.36 -0.75
C ARG A 208 45.40 0.27 0.26
N GLY A 209 45.32 -0.98 -0.19
CA GLY A 209 45.67 -2.18 0.58
C GLY A 209 44.46 -2.99 1.06
N VAL A 210 43.26 -2.40 1.13
CA VAL A 210 42.04 -3.12 1.53
C VAL A 210 41.67 -4.17 0.49
N GLU A 211 41.55 -3.77 -0.78
CA GLU A 211 41.18 -4.67 -1.87
C GLU A 211 42.11 -5.89 -1.99
N ALA A 212 43.43 -5.68 -1.96
CA ALA A 212 44.41 -6.76 -2.03
C ALA A 212 44.30 -7.74 -0.85
N GLU A 213 43.96 -7.24 0.34
CA GLU A 213 43.77 -8.09 1.51
C GLU A 213 42.43 -8.83 1.46
N LEU A 214 41.36 -8.20 0.97
CA LEU A 214 40.07 -8.86 0.74
C LEU A 214 40.19 -9.95 -0.34
N GLU A 215 40.95 -9.74 -1.40
CA GLU A 215 41.25 -10.76 -2.41
C GLU A 215 41.95 -11.98 -1.79
N ARG A 216 42.94 -11.72 -0.94
CA ARG A 216 43.63 -12.78 -0.19
C ARG A 216 42.66 -13.53 0.71
N LEU A 217 41.81 -12.81 1.47
CA LEU A 217 40.81 -13.40 2.37
C LEU A 217 39.74 -14.20 1.62
N ALA A 218 39.23 -13.70 0.50
CA ALA A 218 38.21 -14.36 -0.30
C ALA A 218 38.70 -15.70 -0.89
N SER A 219 40.01 -15.88 -1.04
CA SER A 219 40.62 -17.15 -1.45
C SER A 219 40.65 -18.21 -0.33
N LEU A 220 40.39 -17.83 0.91
CA LEU A 220 40.41 -18.72 2.08
C LEU A 220 38.99 -19.22 2.42
N PRO A 221 38.83 -20.49 2.82
CA PRO A 221 37.57 -20.98 3.35
C PRO A 221 37.31 -20.40 4.74
N GLY A 222 36.05 -20.10 5.05
CA GLY A 222 35.65 -19.59 6.36
C GLY A 222 34.68 -18.41 6.26
N GLU A 223 34.28 -17.89 7.41
CA GLU A 223 33.34 -16.76 7.51
C GLU A 223 33.96 -15.47 6.98
N GLU A 224 35.20 -15.17 7.36
CA GLU A 224 35.95 -14.00 6.88
C GLU A 224 36.14 -14.02 5.35
N GLY A 225 36.40 -15.20 4.77
CA GLY A 225 36.56 -15.35 3.32
C GLY A 225 35.25 -15.15 2.56
N ARG A 226 34.13 -15.69 3.08
CA ARG A 226 32.79 -15.41 2.51
C ARG A 226 32.44 -13.92 2.60
N LEU A 227 32.73 -13.30 3.73
CA LEU A 227 32.46 -11.88 3.97
C LEU A 227 33.30 -10.99 3.04
N ALA A 228 34.60 -11.28 2.89
CA ALA A 228 35.47 -10.59 1.95
C ALA A 228 35.00 -10.75 0.50
N GLY A 229 34.59 -11.96 0.10
CA GLY A 229 33.99 -12.22 -1.21
C GLY A 229 32.72 -11.43 -1.46
N ALA A 230 31.85 -11.28 -0.45
CA ALA A 230 30.64 -10.47 -0.53
C ALA A 230 30.96 -8.98 -0.76
N TYR A 231 31.90 -8.41 0.02
CA TYR A 231 32.33 -7.02 -0.15
C TYR A 231 32.95 -6.77 -1.54
N MET A 232 33.77 -7.70 -2.03
CA MET A 232 34.33 -7.61 -3.38
C MET A 232 33.27 -7.66 -4.48
N HIS A 233 32.27 -8.54 -4.34
CA HIS A 233 31.17 -8.62 -5.30
C HIS A 233 30.37 -7.32 -5.34
N GLN A 234 30.06 -6.74 -4.18
CA GLN A 234 29.41 -5.44 -4.08
C GLN A 234 30.21 -4.33 -4.76
N GLN A 235 31.54 -4.32 -4.60
CA GLN A 235 32.41 -3.33 -5.24
C GLN A 235 32.51 -3.52 -6.76
N LEU A 236 32.52 -4.76 -7.25
CA LEU A 236 32.50 -5.05 -8.69
C LEU A 236 31.22 -4.53 -9.34
N LEU A 237 30.06 -4.71 -8.70
CA LEU A 237 28.79 -4.16 -9.17
C LEU A 237 28.84 -2.63 -9.26
N ARG A 238 29.38 -1.96 -8.21
CA ARG A 238 29.58 -0.50 -8.20
C ARG A 238 30.52 -0.04 -9.31
N ARG A 239 31.72 -0.63 -9.42
CA ARG A 239 32.70 -0.30 -10.46
C ARG A 239 32.17 -0.54 -11.86
N HIS A 240 31.39 -1.59 -12.07
CA HIS A 240 30.75 -1.83 -13.36
C HIS A 240 29.78 -0.70 -13.71
N SER A 241 28.90 -0.33 -12.77
CA SER A 241 27.98 0.81 -12.94
C SER A 241 28.72 2.12 -13.22
N ASP A 242 29.74 2.43 -12.42
CA ASP A 242 30.55 3.65 -12.58
C ASP A 242 31.34 3.66 -13.88
N THR A 243 31.85 2.50 -14.32
CA THR A 243 32.56 2.37 -15.60
C THR A 243 31.61 2.54 -16.78
N GLN A 244 30.38 2.03 -16.70
CA GLN A 244 29.36 2.25 -17.73
C GLN A 244 28.96 3.73 -17.78
N LEU A 245 28.71 4.36 -16.63
CA LEU A 245 28.46 5.81 -16.53
C LEU A 245 29.63 6.62 -17.08
N ARG A 246 30.86 6.22 -16.74
CA ARG A 246 32.08 6.89 -17.20
C ARG A 246 32.30 6.68 -18.69
N ARG A 247 32.02 5.50 -19.25
CA ARG A 247 32.08 5.26 -20.70
C ARG A 247 31.01 6.05 -21.46
N LEU A 248 29.83 6.22 -20.86
CA LEU A 248 28.80 7.14 -21.35
C LEU A 248 29.32 8.59 -21.33
N ARG A 249 29.98 9.01 -20.24
CA ARG A 249 30.63 10.33 -20.12
C ARG A 249 31.80 10.53 -21.09
N GLU A 250 32.66 9.53 -21.28
CA GLU A 250 33.83 9.59 -22.18
C GLU A 250 33.41 9.54 -23.66
N ARG A 251 32.34 8.80 -23.98
CA ARG A 251 31.65 8.95 -25.29
C ARG A 251 31.07 10.35 -25.46
N ARG A 252 30.60 10.99 -24.39
CA ARG A 252 30.06 12.37 -24.40
C ARG A 252 31.16 13.43 -24.53
N THR A 253 32.32 13.29 -23.88
CA THR A 253 33.44 14.26 -23.99
C THR A 253 34.22 14.13 -25.29
N LEU A 254 34.38 12.92 -25.86
CA LEU A 254 34.93 12.75 -27.20
C LEU A 254 33.97 13.22 -28.31
N ALA A 255 32.66 13.29 -28.02
CA ALA A 255 31.66 13.90 -28.88
C ALA A 255 31.49 15.42 -28.66
N SER A 256 31.82 15.96 -27.48
CA SER A 256 31.46 17.35 -27.11
C SER A 256 32.31 18.42 -27.77
N ASP A 257 33.58 18.16 -28.10
CA ASP A 257 34.45 19.23 -28.62
C ASP A 257 34.28 19.51 -30.12
N ALA A 258 33.54 18.66 -30.85
CA ALA A 258 33.19 18.88 -32.26
C ALA A 258 31.68 18.87 -32.55
N ALA A 259 30.85 18.42 -31.60
CA ALA A 259 29.41 18.28 -31.78
C ALA A 259 28.63 18.63 -30.50
N MET A 260 28.59 19.92 -30.15
CA MET A 260 27.34 20.47 -29.60
C MET A 260 26.32 20.38 -30.76
N SER A 261 25.71 19.20 -30.90
CA SER A 261 25.39 18.62 -32.22
C SER A 261 24.31 19.42 -32.96
N ALA A 262 24.37 19.42 -34.29
CA ALA A 262 23.36 20.02 -35.16
C ALA A 262 21.91 19.61 -34.82
N ASP A 263 21.71 18.48 -34.13
CA ASP A 263 20.41 18.00 -33.71
C ASP A 263 19.85 18.76 -32.49
N LEU A 264 20.69 19.15 -31.53
CA LEU A 264 20.26 20.02 -30.42
C LEU A 264 19.90 21.42 -30.94
N VAL A 265 20.67 21.93 -31.90
CA VAL A 265 20.35 23.18 -32.60
C VAL A 265 19.02 23.07 -33.35
N ARG A 266 18.74 21.90 -33.96
CA ARG A 266 17.47 21.66 -34.65
C ARG A 266 16.28 21.69 -33.67
N ILE A 267 16.38 21.03 -32.52
CA ILE A 267 15.32 21.03 -31.49
C ILE A 267 15.09 22.46 -30.99
N ASP A 268 16.17 23.17 -30.66
CA ASP A 268 16.08 24.56 -30.18
C ASP A 268 15.41 25.48 -31.21
N LYS A 269 15.77 25.34 -32.49
CA LYS A 269 15.16 26.12 -33.57
C LYS A 269 13.66 25.83 -33.74
N VAL A 270 13.23 24.58 -33.57
CA VAL A 270 11.81 24.22 -33.62
C VAL A 270 11.06 24.87 -32.46
N ILE A 271 11.61 24.85 -31.25
CA ILE A 271 11.03 25.53 -30.09
C ILE A 271 10.86 27.03 -30.38
N GLU A 272 11.90 27.70 -30.90
CA GLU A 272 11.81 29.12 -31.28
C GLU A 272 10.73 29.39 -32.32
N LEU A 273 10.62 28.54 -33.35
CA LEU A 273 9.60 28.68 -34.40
C LEU A 273 8.19 28.51 -33.83
N VAL A 274 7.98 27.55 -32.93
CA VAL A 274 6.68 27.36 -32.26
C VAL A 274 6.34 28.61 -31.44
N GLN A 275 7.22 29.05 -30.55
CA GLN A 275 6.94 30.21 -29.69
C GLN A 275 6.71 31.51 -30.47
N THR A 276 7.41 31.69 -31.60
CA THR A 276 7.36 32.94 -32.38
C THR A 276 6.27 32.95 -33.44
N LEU A 277 6.01 31.82 -34.11
CA LEU A 277 5.18 31.77 -35.31
C LEU A 277 3.85 31.03 -35.12
N HIS A 278 3.74 30.13 -34.13
CA HIS A 278 2.47 29.45 -33.87
C HIS A 278 1.45 30.45 -33.33
N LEU A 279 0.19 30.33 -33.76
CA LEU A 279 -0.90 31.23 -33.35
C LEU A 279 -1.02 31.31 -31.81
N GLU A 280 -0.82 30.18 -31.14
CA GLU A 280 -0.88 30.02 -29.69
C GLU A 280 0.51 29.83 -29.07
N GLY A 281 1.59 30.14 -29.78
CA GLY A 281 2.96 29.95 -29.27
C GLY A 281 3.29 30.74 -27.99
N HIS A 282 2.54 31.81 -27.74
CA HIS A 282 2.66 32.66 -26.55
C HIS A 282 1.98 32.08 -25.30
N THR A 283 1.15 31.04 -25.43
CA THR A 283 0.47 30.40 -24.30
C THR A 283 1.24 29.19 -23.75
N VAL A 284 2.37 28.83 -24.36
CA VAL A 284 3.20 27.69 -23.96
C VAL A 284 4.59 28.14 -23.57
N THR A 285 5.09 27.63 -22.45
CA THR A 285 6.42 27.93 -21.95
C THR A 285 7.46 27.08 -22.67
N ARG A 286 8.71 27.54 -22.64
CA ARG A 286 9.83 26.77 -23.19
C ARG A 286 10.02 25.44 -22.48
N GLU A 287 9.79 25.42 -21.16
CA GLU A 287 9.88 24.22 -20.34
C GLU A 287 8.85 23.17 -20.74
N GLU A 288 7.60 23.58 -20.96
CA GLU A 288 6.53 22.69 -21.46
C GLU A 288 6.89 22.08 -22.82
N LEU A 289 7.48 22.87 -23.73
CA LEU A 289 7.92 22.37 -25.04
C LEU A 289 9.09 21.40 -24.94
N ILE A 290 10.02 21.63 -24.00
CA ILE A 290 11.12 20.69 -23.72
C ILE A 290 10.58 19.39 -23.14
N ALA A 291 9.69 19.46 -22.14
CA ALA A 291 9.05 18.30 -21.55
C ALA A 291 8.29 17.48 -22.61
N ALA A 292 7.53 18.15 -23.49
CA ALA A 292 6.83 17.51 -24.59
C ALA A 292 7.78 16.85 -25.60
N ALA A 293 8.95 17.47 -25.88
CA ALA A 293 9.97 16.88 -26.74
C ALA A 293 10.59 15.63 -26.11
N ILE A 294 10.93 15.67 -24.82
CA ILE A 294 11.47 14.51 -24.08
C ILE A 294 10.44 13.37 -24.06
N ASP A 295 9.18 13.67 -23.72
CA ASP A 295 8.10 12.68 -23.77
C ASP A 295 7.92 12.08 -25.16
N GLY A 296 8.02 12.89 -26.21
CA GLY A 296 7.98 12.42 -27.60
C GLY A 296 9.09 11.42 -27.92
N LEU A 297 10.31 11.66 -27.43
CA LEU A 297 11.43 10.71 -27.56
C LEU A 297 11.14 9.40 -26.82
N LEU A 298 10.67 9.46 -25.58
CA LEU A 298 10.46 8.27 -24.75
C LEU A 298 9.30 7.41 -25.25
N ARG A 299 8.19 8.04 -25.70
CA ARG A 299 7.04 7.34 -26.30
C ARG A 299 7.37 6.62 -27.60
N SER A 300 8.49 6.97 -28.24
CA SER A 300 8.97 6.25 -29.43
C SER A 300 9.59 4.88 -29.10
N LEU A 301 10.03 4.69 -27.84
CA LEU A 301 10.64 3.44 -27.38
C LEU A 301 9.57 2.44 -26.93
N ASP A 302 8.73 2.85 -25.99
CA ASP A 302 7.65 2.03 -25.45
C ASP A 302 6.58 2.92 -24.76
N ARG A 303 5.50 2.30 -24.25
CA ARG A 303 4.38 2.99 -23.59
C ARG A 303 4.55 3.24 -22.08
N HIS A 304 5.65 2.79 -21.49
CA HIS A 304 5.94 2.76 -20.06
C HIS A 304 7.12 3.67 -19.66
N SER A 305 7.99 4.00 -20.61
CA SER A 305 9.06 4.99 -20.49
C SER A 305 8.46 6.39 -20.58
N ALA A 306 8.79 7.25 -19.62
CA ALA A 306 8.15 8.55 -19.44
C ALA A 306 9.06 9.55 -18.74
N TYR A 307 8.85 10.84 -19.01
CA TYR A 307 9.51 11.93 -18.31
C TYR A 307 8.66 12.34 -17.11
N PHE A 308 9.25 12.28 -15.92
CA PHE A 308 8.61 12.69 -14.69
C PHE A 308 9.14 14.07 -14.32
N ARG A 309 8.26 15.07 -14.50
CA ARG A 309 8.42 16.39 -13.89
C ARG A 309 8.35 16.30 -12.35
N PRO A 310 8.85 17.31 -11.62
CA PRO A 310 8.86 17.30 -10.14
C PRO A 310 7.53 16.86 -9.53
N GLU A 311 6.42 17.41 -10.01
CA GLU A 311 5.07 17.18 -9.45
C GLU A 311 4.57 15.78 -9.77
N VAL A 312 4.93 15.25 -10.94
CA VAL A 312 4.57 13.89 -11.35
C VAL A 312 5.34 12.86 -10.54
N PHE A 313 6.63 13.12 -10.28
CA PHE A 313 7.45 12.24 -9.44
C PHE A 313 6.99 12.27 -7.98
N GLN A 314 6.67 13.44 -7.43
CA GLN A 314 6.12 13.57 -6.07
C GLN A 314 4.87 12.71 -5.88
N LYS A 315 3.90 12.81 -6.80
CA LYS A 315 2.68 11.98 -6.74
C LYS A 315 3.00 10.48 -6.83
N PHE A 316 3.91 10.11 -7.72
CA PHE A 316 4.35 8.72 -7.88
C PHE A 316 4.99 8.14 -6.60
N GLU A 317 5.86 8.89 -5.93
CA GLU A 317 6.48 8.46 -4.67
C GLU A 317 5.43 8.34 -3.55
N GLN A 318 4.53 9.31 -3.41
CA GLN A 318 3.44 9.26 -2.42
C GLN A 318 2.54 8.02 -2.61
N GLU A 319 2.19 7.68 -3.85
CA GLU A 319 1.42 6.48 -4.17
C GLU A 319 2.15 5.17 -3.79
N LEU A 320 3.48 5.14 -3.94
CA LEU A 320 4.29 3.95 -3.70
C LEU A 320 4.50 3.67 -2.20
N GLU A 321 4.70 4.74 -1.42
CA GLU A 321 4.89 4.66 0.03
C GLU A 321 3.58 4.31 0.74
N ALA A 322 2.42 4.69 0.19
CA ALA A 322 1.10 4.52 0.80
C ALA A 322 0.99 5.18 2.19
N GLU A 323 1.75 6.25 2.40
CA GLU A 323 1.82 6.98 3.67
C GLU A 323 1.60 8.48 3.47
N TYR A 324 0.95 9.13 4.44
CA TYR A 324 0.84 10.59 4.48
C TYR A 324 0.50 11.11 5.88
N GLY A 325 0.90 12.35 6.19
CA GLY A 325 0.46 13.04 7.42
C GLY A 325 -0.97 13.59 7.28
N GLY A 326 -1.90 13.20 8.15
CA GLY A 326 -3.28 13.69 8.11
C GLY A 326 -4.23 13.01 9.10
N ILE A 327 -5.52 13.06 8.80
CA ILE A 327 -6.58 12.55 9.68
C ILE A 327 -6.94 11.07 9.47
N GLY A 328 -6.44 10.43 8.40
CA GLY A 328 -6.75 9.02 8.10
C GLY A 328 -8.19 8.77 7.65
N ALA A 329 -8.60 9.33 6.53
CA ALA A 329 -9.93 9.12 5.96
C ALA A 329 -9.92 9.17 4.43
N TYR A 330 -10.74 8.33 3.80
CA TYR A 330 -11.08 8.43 2.38
C TYR A 330 -12.17 9.48 2.22
N VAL A 331 -11.92 10.48 1.38
CA VAL A 331 -12.79 11.64 1.22
C VAL A 331 -13.12 11.87 -0.25
N ALA A 332 -14.33 12.37 -0.50
CA ALA A 332 -14.76 12.79 -1.82
C ALA A 332 -15.81 13.90 -1.69
N GLU A 333 -15.98 14.66 -2.76
CA GLU A 333 -17.20 15.42 -2.94
C GLU A 333 -18.36 14.45 -3.14
N ASP A 334 -19.40 14.58 -2.32
CA ASP A 334 -20.62 13.83 -2.51
C ASP A 334 -21.34 14.37 -3.73
N ARG A 335 -21.54 13.51 -4.72
CA ARG A 335 -22.16 13.87 -6.00
C ARG A 335 -23.57 14.42 -5.85
N ASP A 336 -24.22 14.12 -4.73
CA ASP A 336 -25.61 14.45 -4.57
C ASP A 336 -25.81 15.88 -4.05
N ASP A 337 -25.03 16.33 -3.06
CA ASP A 337 -25.13 17.66 -2.44
C ASP A 337 -23.91 18.56 -2.63
N SER A 338 -22.88 18.08 -3.34
CA SER A 338 -21.62 18.78 -3.55
C SER A 338 -20.91 19.15 -2.24
N LEU A 339 -21.19 18.44 -1.15
CA LEU A 339 -20.51 18.63 0.12
C LEU A 339 -19.31 17.68 0.23
N PHE A 340 -18.22 18.20 0.79
CA PHE A 340 -17.04 17.40 1.08
C PHE A 340 -17.34 16.39 2.19
N THR A 341 -17.12 15.11 1.90
CA THR A 341 -17.68 13.99 2.66
C THR A 341 -16.62 12.93 2.94
N ILE A 342 -16.65 12.37 4.15
CA ILE A 342 -15.91 11.16 4.48
C ILE A 342 -16.63 9.97 3.85
N THR A 343 -16.01 9.38 2.84
CA THR A 343 -16.51 8.18 2.15
C THR A 343 -16.21 6.89 2.91
N ARG A 344 -15.16 6.89 3.74
CA ARG A 344 -14.84 5.84 4.72
C ARG A 344 -13.68 6.31 5.61
N PRO A 345 -13.73 6.16 6.94
CA PRO A 345 -12.56 6.38 7.77
C PRO A 345 -11.52 5.26 7.56
N ILE A 346 -10.24 5.55 7.80
CA ILE A 346 -9.25 4.48 7.99
C ILE A 346 -9.39 4.04 9.45
N TYR A 347 -9.83 2.80 9.67
CA TYR A 347 -10.24 2.33 11.00
C TYR A 347 -9.12 2.24 12.04
N SER A 348 -7.85 2.25 11.62
CA SER A 348 -6.69 2.41 12.52
C SER A 348 -6.31 3.87 12.79
N GLY A 349 -6.94 4.83 12.10
CA GLY A 349 -6.50 6.23 12.05
C GLY A 349 -7.22 7.19 13.01
N PRO A 350 -6.77 8.46 13.09
CA PRO A 350 -7.33 9.50 13.95
C PRO A 350 -8.81 9.80 13.73
N ALA A 351 -9.27 9.88 12.47
CA ALA A 351 -10.66 10.18 12.14
C ALA A 351 -11.61 9.16 12.76
N TRP A 352 -11.27 7.87 12.68
CA TRP A 352 -12.06 6.81 13.30
C TRP A 352 -12.07 6.93 14.83
N ARG A 353 -10.90 7.10 15.46
CA ARG A 353 -10.80 7.26 16.93
C ARG A 353 -11.51 8.51 17.44
N ALA A 354 -11.61 9.56 16.62
CA ALA A 354 -12.37 10.77 16.90
C ALA A 354 -13.89 10.62 16.68
N GLY A 355 -14.36 9.43 16.32
CA GLY A 355 -15.78 9.11 16.12
C GLY A 355 -16.34 9.64 14.80
N LEU A 356 -15.50 9.84 13.78
CA LEU A 356 -15.96 10.13 12.43
C LEU A 356 -16.30 8.84 11.70
N THR A 357 -17.44 8.84 11.05
CA THR A 357 -17.97 7.68 10.34
C THR A 357 -18.20 8.00 8.87
N THR A 358 -18.61 7.00 8.11
CA THR A 358 -18.97 7.19 6.72
C THR A 358 -20.16 8.15 6.59
N ASP A 359 -20.13 8.99 5.57
CA ASP A 359 -21.11 10.03 5.23
C ASP A 359 -21.08 11.29 6.10
N ASP A 360 -20.19 11.37 7.09
CA ASP A 360 -19.91 12.61 7.81
C ASP A 360 -19.46 13.71 6.84
N LYS A 361 -20.15 14.85 6.87
CA LYS A 361 -19.90 16.02 6.00
C LYS A 361 -18.99 17.01 6.70
N ILE A 362 -17.80 17.27 6.17
CA ILE A 362 -16.89 18.27 6.73
C ILE A 362 -17.28 19.62 6.12
N VAL A 363 -17.95 20.46 6.90
CA VAL A 363 -18.47 21.77 6.43
C VAL A 363 -17.52 22.93 6.74
N ARG A 364 -16.59 22.74 7.69
CA ARG A 364 -15.56 23.72 8.04
C ARG A 364 -14.33 23.03 8.67
N ILE A 365 -13.15 23.54 8.36
CA ILE A 365 -11.85 23.14 8.94
C ILE A 365 -11.28 24.36 9.66
N ASP A 366 -11.10 24.26 10.97
CA ASP A 366 -10.76 25.37 11.86
C ASP A 366 -11.72 26.55 11.61
N ASP A 367 -11.22 27.71 11.16
CA ASP A 367 -12.05 28.87 10.82
C ASP A 367 -12.40 28.97 9.32
N TRP A 368 -12.03 27.97 8.51
CA TRP A 368 -12.14 28.01 7.05
C TRP A 368 -13.27 27.11 6.51
N PRO A 369 -14.28 27.68 5.80
CA PRO A 369 -15.39 26.90 5.25
C PRO A 369 -14.91 26.00 4.11
N THR A 370 -15.48 24.81 3.97
CA THR A 370 -15.18 23.89 2.86
C THR A 370 -16.13 24.04 1.67
N ILE A 371 -17.25 24.72 1.87
CA ILE A 371 -18.33 24.84 0.87
C ILE A 371 -17.88 25.74 -0.28
N GLY A 372 -17.96 25.21 -1.51
CA GLY A 372 -17.58 25.92 -2.73
C GLY A 372 -16.08 26.00 -2.98
N GLU A 373 -15.29 25.31 -2.15
CA GLU A 373 -13.83 25.22 -2.29
C GLU A 373 -13.45 23.98 -3.09
N GLU A 374 -12.28 24.02 -3.74
CA GLU A 374 -11.77 22.90 -4.53
C GLU A 374 -11.34 21.74 -3.61
N VAL A 375 -11.66 20.51 -4.02
CA VAL A 375 -11.39 19.27 -3.27
C VAL A 375 -9.91 19.18 -2.86
N ASP A 376 -8.99 19.54 -3.75
CA ASP A 376 -7.56 19.49 -3.49
C ASP A 376 -7.11 20.45 -2.37
N ASP A 377 -7.73 21.63 -2.28
CA ASP A 377 -7.42 22.62 -1.23
C ASP A 377 -7.93 22.16 0.15
N ILE A 378 -9.09 21.51 0.16
CA ILE A 378 -9.63 20.88 1.37
C ILE A 378 -8.70 19.74 1.82
N ILE A 379 -8.27 18.87 0.90
CA ILE A 379 -7.32 17.78 1.21
C ILE A 379 -6.00 18.32 1.76
N LYS A 380 -5.45 19.39 1.16
CA LYS A 380 -4.22 20.04 1.66
C LYS A 380 -4.35 20.50 3.11
N ARG A 381 -5.53 20.94 3.54
CA ARG A 381 -5.80 21.37 4.93
C ARG A 381 -6.05 20.23 5.91
N LEU A 382 -6.63 19.13 5.44
CA LEU A 382 -6.78 17.93 6.27
C LEU A 382 -5.44 17.24 6.50
N LYS A 383 -4.53 17.31 5.53
CA LYS A 383 -3.14 16.91 5.67
C LYS A 383 -2.36 17.92 6.52
N GLY A 384 -1.25 17.47 7.09
CA GLY A 384 -0.38 18.32 7.89
C GLY A 384 0.55 17.52 8.79
N ARG A 385 1.38 18.24 9.54
CA ARG A 385 2.41 17.66 10.41
C ARG A 385 1.79 16.75 11.47
N PRO A 386 2.30 15.52 11.67
CA PRO A 386 1.88 14.67 12.79
C PRO A 386 1.98 15.40 14.13
N ASN A 387 1.08 15.08 15.06
CA ASN A 387 0.93 15.71 16.37
C ASN A 387 0.49 17.19 16.33
N THR A 388 0.02 17.68 15.17
CA THR A 388 -0.71 18.96 15.11
C THR A 388 -2.21 18.73 15.20
N GLU A 389 -2.91 19.61 15.90
CA GLU A 389 -4.36 19.53 16.00
C GLU A 389 -5.04 20.05 14.73
N VAL A 390 -6.20 19.47 14.43
CA VAL A 390 -7.16 19.98 13.45
C VAL A 390 -8.55 19.91 14.05
N LYS A 391 -9.31 20.99 13.87
CA LYS A 391 -10.71 21.06 14.31
C LYS A 391 -11.63 21.00 13.11
N LEU A 392 -12.46 19.97 13.04
CA LEU A 392 -13.44 19.79 11.97
C LEU A 392 -14.82 20.11 12.49
N TYR A 393 -15.63 20.82 11.72
CA TYR A 393 -17.06 20.94 11.99
C TYR A 393 -17.79 19.98 11.08
N VAL A 394 -18.45 19.01 11.70
CA VAL A 394 -19.04 17.88 11.01
C VAL A 394 -20.56 17.99 11.05
N TRP A 395 -21.15 18.07 9.87
CA TRP A 395 -22.59 17.97 9.72
C TRP A 395 -22.97 16.51 9.49
N ARG A 396 -23.91 16.02 10.29
CA ARG A 396 -24.47 14.67 10.18
C ARG A 396 -25.91 14.73 9.75
N ARG A 397 -26.36 13.69 9.05
CA ARG A 397 -27.75 13.59 8.63
C ARG A 397 -28.67 13.57 9.85
N GLY A 398 -29.76 14.34 9.78
CA GLY A 398 -30.67 14.56 10.92
C GLY A 398 -30.42 15.87 11.67
N MET A 399 -29.26 16.52 11.45
CA MET A 399 -29.02 17.88 11.91
C MET A 399 -29.77 18.91 11.04
N ASP A 400 -30.06 20.08 11.60
CA ASP A 400 -30.66 21.20 10.87
C ASP A 400 -29.77 21.57 9.66
N PRO A 401 -30.29 21.56 8.41
CA PRO A 401 -29.53 21.97 7.23
C PRO A 401 -28.93 23.38 7.33
N ALA A 402 -29.54 24.29 8.11
CA ALA A 402 -28.99 25.63 8.34
C ALA A 402 -27.60 25.60 9.01
N LEU A 403 -27.24 24.50 9.69
CA LEU A 403 -25.94 24.30 10.32
C LEU A 403 -24.82 24.02 9.32
N ILE A 404 -25.14 23.71 8.05
CA ILE A 404 -24.13 23.60 6.98
C ILE A 404 -23.47 24.96 6.75
N GLU A 405 -24.27 26.03 6.62
CA GLU A 405 -23.77 27.39 6.44
C GLU A 405 -23.35 28.06 7.76
N ARG A 406 -23.87 27.58 8.90
CA ARG A 406 -23.66 28.18 10.23
C ARG A 406 -23.32 27.12 11.28
N PRO A 407 -22.16 26.44 11.15
CA PRO A 407 -21.77 25.39 12.07
C PRO A 407 -21.55 25.94 13.49
N THR A 408 -22.02 25.21 14.50
CA THR A 408 -21.86 25.54 15.92
C THR A 408 -20.74 24.74 16.57
N GLU A 409 -20.30 25.17 17.76
CA GLU A 409 -19.25 24.46 18.53
C GLU A 409 -19.63 23.02 18.90
N ASP A 410 -20.91 22.70 18.99
CA ASP A 410 -21.37 21.33 19.28
C ASP A 410 -21.11 20.34 18.12
N MET A 411 -20.79 20.86 16.92
CA MET A 411 -20.42 20.07 15.74
C MET A 411 -18.91 19.85 15.63
N ALA A 412 -18.13 20.44 16.54
CA ALA A 412 -16.68 20.39 16.46
C ALA A 412 -16.13 19.03 16.91
N VAL A 413 -15.28 18.45 16.07
CA VAL A 413 -14.48 17.27 16.36
C VAL A 413 -13.01 17.67 16.22
N THR A 414 -12.28 17.64 17.33
CA THR A 414 -10.84 17.92 17.35
C THR A 414 -10.07 16.61 17.38
N MET A 415 -9.02 16.52 16.57
CA MET A 415 -8.09 15.38 16.58
C MET A 415 -6.67 15.82 16.25
N SER A 416 -5.71 15.01 16.68
CA SER A 416 -4.32 15.15 16.25
C SER A 416 -4.12 14.46 14.90
N ARG A 417 -3.44 15.14 13.97
CA ARG A 417 -2.96 14.51 12.74
C ARG A 417 -1.88 13.48 13.07
N GLU A 418 -1.82 12.41 12.31
CA GLU A 418 -0.84 11.34 12.46
C GLU A 418 -0.23 10.95 11.12
N GLN A 419 0.87 10.18 11.17
CA GLN A 419 1.38 9.49 9.99
C GLN A 419 0.43 8.34 9.68
N ILE A 420 -0.30 8.45 8.58
CA ILE A 420 -1.30 7.47 8.17
C ILE A 420 -0.67 6.50 7.20
N VAL A 421 -0.76 5.20 7.51
CA VAL A 421 -0.50 4.12 6.57
C VAL A 421 -1.84 3.71 5.94
N ILE A 422 -1.94 3.75 4.62
CA ILE A 422 -3.12 3.30 3.89
C ILE A 422 -3.09 1.76 3.86
N PRO A 423 -4.02 1.05 4.53
CA PRO A 423 -3.96 -0.41 4.62
C PRO A 423 -4.13 -1.05 3.22
N PRO A 424 -3.11 -1.74 2.67
CA PRO A 424 -3.23 -2.41 1.38
C PRO A 424 -4.07 -3.69 1.45
N VAL A 425 -4.35 -4.19 2.65
CA VAL A 425 -5.00 -5.49 2.87
C VAL A 425 -6.40 -5.32 3.48
N HIS A 426 -7.39 -5.96 2.87
CA HIS A 426 -8.76 -6.08 3.39
C HIS A 426 -9.13 -7.56 3.46
N SER A 427 -9.80 -7.99 4.52
CA SER A 427 -9.97 -9.42 4.79
C SER A 427 -11.35 -9.77 5.34
N GLU A 428 -11.80 -10.98 5.02
CA GLU A 428 -13.05 -11.55 5.53
C GLU A 428 -12.84 -13.06 5.76
N TYR A 429 -13.30 -13.56 6.91
CA TYR A 429 -13.29 -14.99 7.20
C TYR A 429 -14.62 -15.60 6.75
N LEU A 430 -14.58 -16.36 5.66
CA LEU A 430 -15.77 -16.87 4.98
C LEU A 430 -16.21 -18.22 5.57
N PRO A 431 -17.50 -18.58 5.43
CA PRO A 431 -17.98 -19.92 5.78
C PRO A 431 -17.18 -21.05 5.12
N GLY A 432 -17.04 -22.19 5.83
CA GLY A 432 -16.18 -23.29 5.40
C GLY A 432 -14.71 -23.14 5.78
N ASP A 433 -14.41 -22.22 6.71
CA ASP A 433 -13.06 -21.94 7.21
C ASP A 433 -12.11 -21.42 6.11
N ILE A 434 -12.61 -20.51 5.28
CA ILE A 434 -11.87 -19.96 4.15
C ILE A 434 -11.44 -18.52 4.47
N GLY A 435 -10.14 -18.27 4.50
CA GLY A 435 -9.62 -16.91 4.56
C GLY A 435 -9.72 -16.24 3.20
N PHE A 436 -10.42 -15.11 3.11
CA PHE A 436 -10.49 -14.29 1.91
C PHE A 436 -9.78 -12.96 2.15
N VAL A 437 -8.78 -12.67 1.33
CA VAL A 437 -7.98 -11.45 1.47
C VAL A 437 -7.86 -10.75 0.13
N GLU A 438 -8.28 -9.49 0.08
CA GLU A 438 -7.96 -8.57 -1.01
C GLU A 438 -6.64 -7.86 -0.70
N LEU A 439 -5.73 -7.90 -1.67
CA LEU A 439 -4.54 -7.07 -1.68
C LEU A 439 -4.68 -6.01 -2.77
N THR A 440 -4.81 -4.75 -2.38
CA THR A 440 -5.13 -3.63 -3.29
C THR A 440 -3.91 -3.07 -4.03
N THR A 441 -2.73 -3.12 -3.41
CA THR A 441 -1.46 -2.63 -3.96
C THR A 441 -0.28 -3.39 -3.36
N PHE A 442 0.90 -3.33 -3.99
CA PHE A 442 2.16 -3.85 -3.44
C PHE A 442 3.02 -2.70 -2.89
N SER A 443 2.59 -2.12 -1.77
CA SER A 443 3.31 -1.11 -0.97
C SER A 443 4.26 -1.78 0.05
N ARG A 444 5.14 -0.99 0.68
CA ARG A 444 6.15 -1.50 1.63
C ARG A 444 5.59 -2.31 2.81
N VAL A 445 4.35 -2.05 3.21
CA VAL A 445 3.69 -2.73 4.34
C VAL A 445 2.87 -3.97 3.92
N SER A 446 2.71 -4.20 2.61
CA SER A 446 1.79 -5.19 2.06
C SER A 446 2.06 -6.62 2.52
N SER A 447 3.32 -7.07 2.44
CA SER A 447 3.67 -8.44 2.85
C SER A 447 3.52 -8.67 4.36
N ALA A 448 3.82 -7.66 5.18
CA ALA A 448 3.68 -7.73 6.63
C ALA A 448 2.21 -7.80 7.06
N GLU A 449 1.35 -6.92 6.54
CA GLU A 449 -0.08 -6.95 6.84
C GLU A 449 -0.74 -8.23 6.35
N LEU A 450 -0.44 -8.67 5.12
CA LEU A 450 -0.98 -9.92 4.57
C LEU A 450 -0.61 -11.11 5.45
N LYS A 451 0.66 -11.18 5.87
CA LYS A 451 1.13 -12.21 6.80
C LYS A 451 0.37 -12.18 8.12
N GLN A 452 0.14 -11.00 8.70
CA GLN A 452 -0.59 -10.87 9.96
C GLN A 452 -2.01 -11.41 9.82
N ARG A 453 -2.75 -11.00 8.78
CA ARG A 453 -4.12 -11.50 8.52
C ARG A 453 -4.16 -13.01 8.32
N MET A 454 -3.19 -13.56 7.60
CA MET A 454 -3.08 -15.01 7.43
C MET A 454 -2.83 -15.73 8.76
N VAL A 455 -1.98 -15.20 9.64
CA VAL A 455 -1.74 -15.76 10.98
C VAL A 455 -3.01 -15.73 11.82
N ASP A 456 -3.72 -14.61 11.84
CA ASP A 456 -4.96 -14.45 12.60
C ASP A 456 -6.05 -15.42 12.11
N MET A 457 -6.15 -15.64 10.80
CA MET A 457 -7.10 -16.59 10.21
C MET A 457 -6.68 -18.04 10.47
N MET A 458 -5.39 -18.38 10.41
CA MET A 458 -4.90 -19.71 10.78
C MET A 458 -5.19 -20.03 12.26
N ALA A 459 -5.08 -19.04 13.15
CA ALA A 459 -5.46 -19.21 14.56
C ALA A 459 -6.96 -19.49 14.74
N GLN A 460 -7.80 -19.04 13.81
CA GLN A 460 -9.24 -19.33 13.76
C GLN A 460 -9.58 -20.69 13.12
N GLY A 461 -8.58 -21.44 12.63
CA GLY A 461 -8.76 -22.75 12.03
C GLY A 461 -8.94 -22.75 10.52
N MET A 462 -8.45 -21.72 9.82
CA MET A 462 -8.47 -21.62 8.36
C MET A 462 -8.00 -22.91 7.69
N ARG A 463 -8.80 -23.42 6.74
CA ARG A 463 -8.53 -24.63 5.94
C ARG A 463 -8.28 -24.36 4.47
N GLY A 464 -8.61 -23.17 3.97
CA GLY A 464 -8.32 -22.75 2.60
C GLY A 464 -8.16 -21.24 2.50
N PHE A 465 -7.49 -20.77 1.45
CA PHE A 465 -7.15 -19.35 1.29
C PHE A 465 -7.44 -18.83 -0.12
N ILE A 466 -8.06 -17.65 -0.20
CA ILE A 466 -8.33 -16.95 -1.46
C ILE A 466 -7.65 -15.58 -1.40
N LEU A 467 -6.71 -15.35 -2.33
CA LEU A 467 -6.05 -14.06 -2.53
C LEU A 467 -6.69 -13.32 -3.71
N ASP A 468 -7.28 -12.16 -3.46
CA ASP A 468 -7.82 -11.30 -4.52
C ASP A 468 -6.78 -10.27 -4.99
N LEU A 469 -6.36 -10.42 -6.25
CA LEU A 469 -5.49 -9.48 -6.95
C LEU A 469 -6.24 -8.76 -8.09
N ARG A 470 -7.56 -8.87 -8.16
CA ARG A 470 -8.38 -8.13 -9.13
C ARG A 470 -8.23 -6.63 -8.87
N ASN A 471 -8.12 -5.84 -9.94
CA ASN A 471 -7.91 -4.39 -9.87
C ASN A 471 -6.58 -3.91 -9.23
N ASN A 472 -5.72 -4.82 -8.75
CA ASN A 472 -4.39 -4.48 -8.26
C ASN A 472 -3.41 -4.27 -9.41
N THR A 473 -3.00 -3.02 -9.65
CA THR A 473 -2.10 -2.63 -10.75
C THR A 473 -0.61 -2.96 -10.50
N GLY A 474 -0.30 -3.56 -9.35
CA GLY A 474 1.02 -4.00 -8.93
C GLY A 474 1.62 -3.09 -7.86
N GLY A 475 2.92 -2.79 -8.00
CA GLY A 475 3.69 -2.00 -7.03
C GLY A 475 5.13 -2.47 -7.00
N LEU A 476 5.73 -2.49 -5.81
CA LEU A 476 7.13 -2.84 -5.62
C LEU A 476 7.43 -4.30 -5.99
N LEU A 477 8.44 -4.51 -6.84
CA LEU A 477 8.93 -5.86 -7.19
C LEU A 477 9.40 -6.65 -5.96
N ILE A 478 10.03 -5.95 -5.01
CA ILE A 478 10.52 -6.58 -3.78
C ILE A 478 9.35 -7.14 -2.95
N GLU A 479 8.22 -6.44 -2.93
CA GLU A 479 7.01 -6.85 -2.24
C GLU A 479 6.30 -7.99 -2.97
N ALA A 480 6.35 -8.02 -4.31
CA ALA A 480 5.88 -9.19 -5.07
C ALA A 480 6.59 -10.47 -4.62
N ARG A 481 7.92 -10.42 -4.43
CA ARG A 481 8.68 -11.55 -3.88
C ARG A 481 8.32 -11.83 -2.42
N ASN A 482 8.23 -10.80 -1.58
CA ASN A 482 7.90 -10.97 -0.15
C ASN A 482 6.49 -11.55 0.06
N VAL A 483 5.53 -11.25 -0.83
CA VAL A 483 4.22 -11.88 -0.82
C VAL A 483 4.32 -13.34 -1.28
N ALA A 484 5.09 -13.63 -2.33
CA ALA A 484 5.31 -15.01 -2.78
C ALA A 484 6.02 -15.88 -1.73
N ASP A 485 6.89 -15.30 -0.88
CA ASP A 485 7.51 -15.95 0.28
C ASP A 485 6.48 -16.56 1.24
N LEU A 486 5.26 -16.03 1.31
CA LEU A 486 4.21 -16.53 2.22
C LEU A 486 3.59 -17.85 1.74
N PHE A 487 3.76 -18.19 0.45
CA PHE A 487 3.08 -19.32 -0.19
C PHE A 487 4.04 -20.39 -0.72
N LEU A 488 5.24 -19.99 -1.15
CA LEU A 488 6.20 -20.87 -1.80
C LEU A 488 7.33 -21.28 -0.84
N PRO A 489 7.86 -22.51 -0.96
CA PRO A 489 9.03 -22.93 -0.20
C PRO A 489 10.21 -22.00 -0.41
N LYS A 490 11.15 -22.00 0.55
CA LYS A 490 12.37 -21.22 0.48
C LYS A 490 13.23 -21.61 -0.73
N HIS A 491 13.86 -20.62 -1.36
CA HIS A 491 14.71 -20.74 -2.54
C HIS A 491 14.03 -21.04 -3.88
N GLU A 492 12.70 -21.00 -3.94
CA GLU A 492 11.97 -21.09 -5.19
C GLU A 492 12.05 -19.79 -5.99
N VAL A 493 12.18 -19.91 -7.31
CA VAL A 493 12.19 -18.74 -8.21
C VAL A 493 10.80 -18.14 -8.24
N VAL A 494 10.70 -16.84 -7.96
CA VAL A 494 9.44 -16.07 -8.10
C VAL A 494 9.39 -15.42 -9.47
N VAL A 495 10.47 -14.76 -9.87
CA VAL A 495 10.60 -14.08 -11.17
C VAL A 495 12.07 -13.92 -11.50
N SER A 496 12.39 -13.93 -12.79
CA SER A 496 13.71 -13.55 -13.29
C SER A 496 13.62 -12.33 -14.19
N THR A 497 14.71 -11.58 -14.30
CA THR A 497 14.80 -10.45 -15.22
C THR A 497 15.74 -10.76 -16.38
N GLU A 498 15.40 -10.25 -17.56
CA GLU A 498 16.22 -10.30 -18.75
C GLU A 498 16.59 -8.87 -19.17
N SER A 499 17.89 -8.62 -19.35
CA SER A 499 18.44 -7.33 -19.76
C SER A 499 19.42 -7.49 -20.92
N HIS A 500 19.53 -6.45 -21.76
CA HIS A 500 20.59 -6.36 -22.76
C HIS A 500 21.93 -5.86 -22.17
N MET A 501 21.92 -5.32 -20.95
CA MET A 501 23.09 -4.73 -20.29
C MET A 501 23.73 -5.64 -19.23
N HIS A 502 22.91 -6.44 -18.54
CA HIS A 502 23.35 -7.27 -17.42
C HIS A 502 22.89 -8.72 -17.59
N PRO A 503 23.59 -9.70 -17.00
CA PRO A 503 23.12 -11.08 -16.94
C PRO A 503 21.75 -11.17 -16.25
N PRO A 504 20.93 -12.19 -16.59
CA PRO A 504 19.65 -12.40 -15.93
C PRO A 504 19.78 -12.49 -14.41
N HIS A 505 18.85 -11.88 -13.69
CA HIS A 505 18.80 -11.92 -12.23
C HIS A 505 17.54 -12.66 -11.75
N GLU A 506 17.72 -13.65 -10.88
CA GLU A 506 16.62 -14.40 -10.28
C GLU A 506 16.24 -13.83 -8.91
N TYR A 507 14.96 -13.51 -8.73
CA TYR A 507 14.37 -13.19 -7.45
C TYR A 507 13.76 -14.48 -6.88
N LYS A 508 14.39 -15.00 -5.82
CA LYS A 508 13.98 -16.24 -5.15
C LYS A 508 13.42 -15.98 -3.78
N THR A 509 12.53 -16.85 -3.33
CA THR A 509 12.02 -16.82 -1.96
C THR A 509 13.14 -16.94 -0.93
N ARG A 510 12.97 -16.27 0.21
CA ARG A 510 13.97 -16.09 1.27
C ARG A 510 13.61 -16.78 2.57
N THR A 511 12.32 -16.97 2.83
CA THR A 511 11.78 -17.62 4.04
C THR A 511 11.03 -18.89 3.68
N ASP A 512 10.76 -19.73 4.67
CA ASP A 512 9.84 -20.85 4.49
C ASP A 512 8.41 -20.33 4.29
N ALA A 513 7.61 -21.08 3.54
CA ALA A 513 6.21 -20.76 3.30
C ALA A 513 5.45 -20.66 4.62
N LEU A 514 4.57 -19.67 4.73
CA LEU A 514 3.70 -19.51 5.90
C LEU A 514 2.56 -20.52 5.88
N LEU A 515 1.91 -20.69 4.71
CA LEU A 515 0.83 -21.66 4.57
C LEU A 515 1.37 -23.09 4.42
N PRO A 516 0.72 -24.09 5.05
CA PRO A 516 0.98 -25.49 4.76
C PRO A 516 0.89 -25.80 3.27
N ALA A 517 1.73 -26.71 2.79
CA ALA A 517 1.80 -27.07 1.36
C ALA A 517 0.50 -27.72 0.84
N ASP A 518 -0.24 -28.38 1.72
CA ASP A 518 -1.50 -29.08 1.45
C ASP A 518 -2.75 -28.19 1.64
N MET A 519 -2.59 -26.97 2.14
CA MET A 519 -3.70 -26.02 2.26
C MET A 519 -4.07 -25.47 0.87
N PRO A 520 -5.33 -25.62 0.41
CA PRO A 520 -5.77 -25.10 -0.88
C PRO A 520 -5.64 -23.58 -0.97
N VAL A 521 -5.08 -23.10 -2.09
CA VAL A 521 -4.93 -21.66 -2.39
C VAL A 521 -5.50 -21.36 -3.77
N VAL A 522 -6.32 -20.32 -3.82
CA VAL A 522 -6.84 -19.76 -5.08
C VAL A 522 -6.48 -18.28 -5.16
N VAL A 523 -6.13 -17.82 -6.35
CA VAL A 523 -5.87 -16.40 -6.62
C VAL A 523 -6.86 -15.87 -7.66
N LEU A 524 -7.56 -14.80 -7.32
CA LEU A 524 -8.46 -14.10 -8.23
C LEU A 524 -7.68 -13.05 -9.04
N ILE A 525 -7.83 -13.09 -10.36
CA ILE A 525 -7.21 -12.12 -11.28
C ILE A 525 -8.21 -11.58 -12.30
N ASN A 526 -7.97 -10.37 -12.78
CA ASN A 526 -8.71 -9.78 -13.89
C ASN A 526 -7.81 -8.95 -14.80
N ARG A 527 -8.41 -8.34 -15.84
CA ARG A 527 -7.69 -7.52 -16.84
C ARG A 527 -6.92 -6.32 -16.27
N PHE A 528 -7.14 -5.96 -15.01
CA PHE A 528 -6.48 -4.86 -14.32
C PHE A 528 -5.39 -5.33 -13.34
N SER A 529 -5.31 -6.64 -13.07
CA SER A 529 -4.18 -7.26 -12.38
C SER A 529 -2.93 -7.07 -13.23
N ALA A 530 -1.94 -6.32 -12.74
CA ALA A 530 -0.76 -5.95 -13.53
C ALA A 530 0.54 -6.05 -12.73
N SER A 531 1.68 -6.20 -13.42
CA SER A 531 3.02 -6.10 -12.86
C SER A 531 3.26 -7.05 -11.67
N ALA A 532 3.41 -6.54 -10.44
CA ALA A 532 3.64 -7.36 -9.24
C ALA A 532 2.52 -8.41 -9.01
N SER A 533 1.26 -8.04 -9.30
CA SER A 533 0.12 -8.97 -9.24
C SER A 533 0.28 -10.15 -10.21
N GLU A 534 0.80 -9.87 -11.41
CA GLU A 534 1.06 -10.89 -12.44
C GLU A 534 2.26 -11.76 -12.10
N ILE A 535 3.27 -11.18 -11.44
CA ILE A 535 4.42 -11.92 -10.92
C ILE A 535 3.98 -12.91 -9.85
N VAL A 536 3.21 -12.47 -8.84
CA VAL A 536 2.72 -13.36 -7.78
C VAL A 536 1.79 -14.43 -8.36
N ALA A 537 0.75 -14.03 -9.10
CA ALA A 537 -0.19 -15.00 -9.68
C ALA A 537 0.51 -16.00 -10.60
N GLY A 538 1.42 -15.52 -11.47
CA GLY A 538 2.17 -16.36 -12.39
C GLY A 538 3.16 -17.28 -11.69
N ALA A 539 3.86 -16.83 -10.65
CA ALA A 539 4.76 -17.66 -9.86
C ALA A 539 4.01 -18.77 -9.12
N LEU A 540 2.91 -18.43 -8.46
CA LEU A 540 2.09 -19.42 -7.74
C LEU A 540 1.47 -20.44 -8.70
N GLN A 541 1.06 -20.01 -9.89
CA GLN A 541 0.56 -20.93 -10.93
C GLN A 541 1.69 -21.82 -11.48
N ASP A 542 2.86 -21.27 -11.80
CA ASP A 542 3.98 -22.03 -12.36
C ASP A 542 4.54 -23.09 -11.40
N HIS A 543 4.44 -22.84 -10.09
CA HIS A 543 4.81 -23.78 -9.03
C HIS A 543 3.68 -24.73 -8.64
N GLU A 544 2.54 -24.70 -9.34
CA GLU A 544 1.34 -25.47 -9.01
C GLU A 544 0.84 -25.24 -7.57
N ARG A 545 1.18 -24.09 -6.97
CA ARG A 545 0.82 -23.74 -5.58
C ARG A 545 -0.60 -23.23 -5.47
N ALA A 546 -1.10 -22.54 -6.49
CA ALA A 546 -2.45 -21.97 -6.48
C ALA A 546 -3.12 -22.09 -7.85
N LYS A 547 -4.44 -22.29 -7.83
CA LYS A 547 -5.28 -22.15 -9.04
C LYS A 547 -5.66 -20.69 -9.24
N LEU A 548 -5.61 -20.23 -10.47
CA LEU A 548 -6.04 -18.90 -10.86
C LEU A 548 -7.49 -18.89 -11.36
N VAL A 549 -8.30 -17.97 -10.85
CA VAL A 549 -9.71 -17.81 -11.23
C VAL A 549 -9.96 -16.39 -11.77
N GLY A 550 -10.76 -16.27 -12.82
CA GLY A 550 -11.27 -14.98 -13.30
C GLY A 550 -10.98 -14.70 -14.77
N GLN A 551 -10.28 -13.60 -15.06
CA GLN A 551 -9.94 -13.19 -16.44
C GLN A 551 -8.43 -13.02 -16.61
N ARG A 552 -7.94 -13.14 -17.86
CA ARG A 552 -6.55 -12.85 -18.20
C ARG A 552 -6.11 -11.49 -17.65
N SER A 553 -4.91 -11.44 -17.08
CA SER A 553 -4.30 -10.23 -16.52
C SER A 553 -3.85 -9.23 -17.59
N PHE A 554 -3.32 -8.08 -17.17
CA PHE A 554 -3.07 -6.92 -18.03
C PHE A 554 -1.99 -7.15 -19.12
N GLY A 555 -0.88 -7.77 -18.75
CA GLY A 555 0.27 -8.05 -19.62
C GLY A 555 1.42 -7.05 -19.51
N LYS A 556 1.78 -6.63 -18.28
CA LYS A 556 2.90 -5.71 -18.00
C LYS A 556 4.10 -6.47 -17.43
N GLY A 557 4.92 -7.03 -18.32
CA GLY A 557 6.15 -7.75 -17.97
C GLY A 557 7.44 -6.94 -18.10
N SER A 558 7.41 -5.63 -17.87
CA SER A 558 8.59 -4.77 -18.03
C SER A 558 9.04 -4.18 -16.69
N VAL A 559 10.36 -4.09 -16.49
CA VAL A 559 10.99 -3.44 -15.33
C VAL A 559 11.33 -2.02 -15.68
N GLN A 560 10.91 -1.06 -14.87
CA GLN A 560 11.27 0.33 -15.05
C GLN A 560 12.16 0.81 -13.91
N ASN A 561 13.22 1.54 -14.26
CA ASN A 561 14.01 2.29 -13.30
C ASN A 561 13.83 3.80 -13.52
N LEU A 562 13.94 4.54 -12.43
CA LEU A 562 13.91 6.00 -12.42
C LEU A 562 15.36 6.51 -12.38
N PHE A 563 15.70 7.40 -13.29
CA PHE A 563 17.02 8.02 -13.39
C PHE A 563 16.86 9.53 -13.23
N GLN A 564 17.50 10.11 -12.22
CA GLN A 564 17.58 11.56 -12.08
C GLN A 564 18.36 12.17 -13.23
N ILE A 565 17.86 13.27 -13.80
CA ILE A 565 18.60 14.02 -14.81
C ILE A 565 19.77 14.76 -14.15
N GLU A 566 20.97 14.55 -14.69
CA GLU A 566 22.20 15.15 -14.17
C GLU A 566 22.20 16.67 -14.37
N GLY A 567 22.28 17.42 -13.26
CA GLY A 567 22.32 18.89 -13.25
C GLY A 567 21.21 19.50 -12.40
N ASP A 568 20.06 18.84 -12.36
CA ASP A 568 18.92 19.24 -11.52
C ASP A 568 19.05 18.61 -10.14
N ARG A 569 18.61 19.34 -9.11
CA ARG A 569 18.66 18.89 -7.71
C ARG A 569 17.28 18.95 -7.11
N ASP A 570 16.98 17.96 -6.28
CA ASP A 570 15.83 18.06 -5.38
C ASP A 570 16.06 19.30 -4.48
N ASP A 571 14.98 19.96 -4.12
CA ASP A 571 14.98 20.93 -3.02
C ASP A 571 15.54 20.27 -1.74
N LEU A 572 15.99 21.10 -0.81
CA LEU A 572 16.41 20.62 0.50
C LEU A 572 15.29 20.83 1.48
N TYR A 573 15.12 19.87 2.38
CA TYR A 573 14.14 19.89 3.44
C TYR A 573 14.81 19.51 4.77
N ALA A 574 14.15 19.83 5.86
CA ALA A 574 14.48 19.31 7.17
C ALA A 574 13.73 17.98 7.31
N ASP A 575 14.47 16.87 7.32
CA ASP A 575 13.94 15.54 7.59
C ASP A 575 13.64 15.44 9.09
N GLU A 576 12.46 15.91 9.49
CA GLU A 576 12.06 16.12 10.87
C GLU A 576 11.64 14.81 11.55
N ASN A 577 11.08 13.85 10.79
CA ASN A 577 10.82 12.49 11.27
C ASN A 577 11.94 11.49 10.94
N LYS A 578 13.00 11.95 10.24
CA LYS A 578 14.25 11.21 10.02
C LYS A 578 14.07 9.96 9.17
N ASN A 579 13.08 9.97 8.29
CA ASN A 579 12.77 8.85 7.40
C ASN A 579 13.55 8.90 6.07
N GLY A 580 14.35 9.94 5.85
CA GLY A 580 15.18 10.13 4.66
C GLY A 580 14.40 10.46 3.39
N ARG A 581 13.13 10.87 3.50
CA ARG A 581 12.25 11.30 2.39
C ARG A 581 11.52 12.59 2.77
N PHE A 582 11.14 13.38 1.78
CA PHE A 582 10.36 14.59 2.04
C PHE A 582 8.90 14.22 2.29
N ASP A 583 8.38 14.53 3.47
CA ASP A 583 6.95 14.53 3.72
C ASP A 583 6.36 15.92 3.48
N ASN A 584 5.11 15.97 3.00
CA ASN A 584 4.44 17.22 2.61
C ASN A 584 4.26 18.25 3.74
N TRP A 585 4.53 17.86 4.98
CA TRP A 585 4.46 18.71 6.15
C TRP A 585 5.82 19.20 6.66
N GLU A 586 6.91 18.71 6.08
CA GLU A 586 8.27 19.05 6.51
C GLU A 586 8.72 20.41 5.97
N THR A 587 9.63 21.03 6.73
CA THR A 587 10.12 22.36 6.39
C THR A 587 11.09 22.29 5.20
N ILE A 588 10.77 23.01 4.11
CA ILE A 588 11.71 23.21 3.01
C ILE A 588 12.84 24.13 3.49
N THR A 589 14.06 23.61 3.57
CA THR A 589 15.25 24.36 4.00
C THR A 589 15.92 25.09 2.84
N LYS A 590 15.71 24.61 1.61
CA LYS A 590 16.16 25.27 0.40
C LYS A 590 15.23 24.98 -0.76
N ASP A 591 14.48 26.00 -1.10
CA ASP A 591 13.67 26.09 -2.31
C ASP A 591 14.51 26.77 -3.40
N TRP A 592 14.83 26.04 -4.48
CA TRP A 592 15.66 26.56 -5.56
C TRP A 592 14.92 27.51 -6.50
N ASN A 593 13.59 27.42 -6.63
CA ASN A 593 12.80 28.22 -7.58
C ASN A 593 11.96 29.33 -6.91
N GLY A 594 11.82 29.29 -5.58
CA GLY A 594 11.12 30.27 -4.77
C GLY A 594 9.59 30.17 -4.81
N ASN A 595 9.01 29.03 -5.22
CA ASN A 595 7.56 28.83 -5.28
C ASN A 595 6.93 28.48 -3.92
N GLY A 596 7.72 28.13 -2.92
CA GLY A 596 7.27 27.69 -1.59
C GLY A 596 6.69 26.27 -1.54
N GLU A 597 6.86 25.47 -2.60
CA GLU A 597 6.53 24.04 -2.69
C GLU A 597 7.82 23.24 -2.85
N PHE A 598 7.85 21.98 -2.40
CA PHE A 598 9.04 21.15 -2.52
C PHE A 598 9.11 20.51 -3.90
N ASP A 599 10.18 20.81 -4.64
CA ASP A 599 10.40 20.27 -5.96
C ASP A 599 11.46 19.18 -5.97
N PHE A 600 11.05 17.98 -6.38
CA PHE A 600 12.00 16.95 -6.75
C PHE A 600 12.63 17.28 -8.10
N ALA A 601 13.92 16.99 -8.29
CA ALA A 601 14.51 17.03 -9.61
C ALA A 601 13.80 16.05 -10.57
N PRO A 602 13.68 16.42 -11.84
CA PRO A 602 13.03 15.58 -12.82
C PRO A 602 13.72 14.21 -12.96
N ARG A 603 12.90 13.18 -13.19
CA ARG A 603 13.34 11.79 -13.37
C ARG A 603 12.94 11.31 -14.77
N VAL A 604 13.78 10.48 -15.38
CA VAL A 604 13.42 9.70 -16.56
C VAL A 604 13.13 8.28 -16.11
N LYS A 605 11.91 7.82 -16.34
CA LYS A 605 11.52 6.43 -16.16
C LYS A 605 11.83 5.67 -17.45
N LEU A 606 12.67 4.65 -17.38
CA LEU A 606 13.05 3.84 -18.54
C LEU A 606 12.75 2.37 -18.29
N THR A 607 12.18 1.71 -19.30
CA THR A 607 12.15 0.25 -19.34
C THR A 607 13.54 -0.29 -19.62
N ILE A 608 14.12 -1.00 -18.65
CA ILE A 608 15.51 -1.49 -18.72
C ILE A 608 15.62 -3.02 -18.78
N GLU A 609 14.59 -3.73 -18.32
CA GLU A 609 14.56 -5.19 -18.28
C GLU A 609 13.15 -5.72 -18.55
N ARG A 610 13.05 -7.02 -18.83
CA ARG A 610 11.79 -7.76 -18.95
C ARG A 610 11.70 -8.81 -17.85
N TYR A 611 10.51 -9.03 -17.32
CA TYR A 611 10.23 -10.11 -16.39
C TYR A 611 9.94 -11.41 -17.14
N LEU A 612 10.48 -12.50 -16.62
CA LEU A 612 10.18 -13.87 -17.00
C LEU A 612 9.69 -14.62 -15.75
N LEU A 613 8.53 -15.26 -15.86
CA LEU A 613 8.01 -16.13 -14.80
C LEU A 613 8.89 -17.39 -14.63
N PRO A 614 8.70 -18.19 -13.57
CA PRO A 614 9.53 -19.38 -13.33
C PRO A 614 9.57 -20.37 -14.50
N SER A 615 8.48 -20.48 -15.27
CA SER A 615 8.41 -21.25 -16.53
C SER A 615 9.25 -20.70 -17.69
N GLY A 616 9.88 -19.53 -17.52
CA GLY A 616 10.58 -18.79 -18.57
C GLY A 616 9.66 -17.99 -19.49
N ARG A 617 8.33 -18.04 -19.30
CA ARG A 617 7.38 -17.27 -20.11
C ARG A 617 7.46 -15.78 -19.76
N SER A 618 7.38 -14.91 -20.76
CA SER A 618 7.16 -13.49 -20.53
C SER A 618 5.67 -13.19 -20.40
N ILE A 619 5.31 -12.37 -19.42
CA ILE A 619 3.97 -11.79 -19.27
C ILE A 619 3.81 -10.48 -20.06
N HIS A 620 4.86 -10.00 -20.74
CA HIS A 620 4.82 -8.74 -21.48
C HIS A 620 4.00 -8.88 -22.78
N ARG A 621 3.10 -7.91 -23.03
CA ARG A 621 2.42 -7.81 -24.33
C ARG A 621 3.39 -7.32 -25.40
N GLU A 622 3.58 -8.12 -26.44
CA GLU A 622 4.47 -7.81 -27.55
C GLU A 622 3.70 -7.30 -28.77
N LEU A 623 4.24 -6.26 -29.39
CA LEU A 623 3.72 -5.65 -30.63
C LEU A 623 4.78 -5.75 -31.73
N ASP A 624 4.36 -5.87 -32.99
CA ASP A 624 5.25 -5.73 -34.14
C ASP A 624 5.50 -4.25 -34.49
N ASP A 625 6.33 -4.01 -35.51
CA ASP A 625 6.69 -2.67 -36.00
C ASP A 625 5.46 -1.88 -36.52
N GLU A 626 4.40 -2.58 -36.94
CA GLU A 626 3.13 -2.01 -37.37
C GLU A 626 2.14 -1.80 -36.21
N ARG A 627 2.57 -2.10 -34.97
CA ARG A 627 1.79 -2.07 -33.72
C ARG A 627 0.66 -3.11 -33.64
N ASN A 628 0.73 -4.19 -34.42
CA ASN A 628 -0.15 -5.33 -34.25
C ASN A 628 0.32 -6.20 -33.07
N ILE A 629 -0.62 -6.86 -32.39
CA ILE A 629 -0.31 -7.70 -31.23
C ILE A 629 0.28 -9.05 -31.69
N ILE A 630 1.53 -9.31 -31.35
CA ILE A 630 2.20 -10.61 -31.56
C ILE A 630 1.90 -11.55 -30.38
N SER A 631 2.01 -11.02 -29.17
CA SER A 631 1.70 -11.73 -27.93
C SER A 631 0.77 -10.86 -27.09
N VAL A 632 -0.38 -11.40 -26.72
CA VAL A 632 -1.36 -10.69 -25.89
C VAL A 632 -0.82 -10.39 -24.48
N GLY A 633 0.21 -11.12 -24.04
CA GLY A 633 0.77 -11.04 -22.71
C GLY A 633 -0.17 -11.54 -21.61
N GLY A 634 0.23 -11.28 -20.38
CA GLY A 634 -0.52 -11.58 -19.16
C GLY A 634 -0.57 -13.06 -18.78
N VAL A 635 -0.95 -13.29 -17.54
CA VAL A 635 -1.24 -14.59 -16.94
C VAL A 635 -2.68 -14.98 -17.26
N SER A 636 -2.89 -16.22 -17.68
CA SER A 636 -4.22 -16.75 -17.99
C SER A 636 -4.73 -17.54 -16.79
N PRO A 637 -5.98 -17.35 -16.36
CA PRO A 637 -6.54 -18.12 -15.25
C PRO A 637 -6.75 -19.58 -15.66
N ASP A 638 -6.64 -20.49 -14.69
CA ASP A 638 -6.97 -21.91 -14.85
C ASP A 638 -8.49 -22.10 -14.99
N ILE A 639 -9.27 -21.32 -14.24
CA ILE A 639 -10.73 -21.28 -14.31
C ILE A 639 -11.17 -19.91 -14.80
N GLN A 640 -11.52 -19.84 -16.09
CA GLN A 640 -11.93 -18.59 -16.72
C GLN A 640 -13.41 -18.29 -16.44
N ILE A 641 -13.67 -17.25 -15.67
CA ILE A 641 -15.01 -16.77 -15.31
C ILE A 641 -15.08 -15.27 -15.57
N ALA A 642 -16.03 -14.85 -16.39
CA ALA A 642 -16.29 -13.43 -16.62
C ALA A 642 -17.04 -12.83 -15.42
N PRO A 643 -16.77 -11.56 -15.05
CA PRO A 643 -17.56 -10.88 -14.03
C PRO A 643 -19.01 -10.68 -14.52
N ARG A 644 -19.94 -10.47 -13.59
CA ARG A 644 -21.33 -10.10 -13.91
C ARG A 644 -21.34 -8.89 -14.85
N ARG A 645 -22.03 -9.02 -15.98
CA ARG A 645 -22.22 -7.93 -16.95
C ARG A 645 -23.64 -7.41 -16.86
N TRP A 646 -23.77 -6.12 -16.65
CA TRP A 646 -25.04 -5.42 -16.68
C TRP A 646 -25.39 -5.02 -18.11
N LYS A 647 -26.66 -5.18 -18.50
CA LYS A 647 -27.18 -4.54 -19.72
C LYS A 647 -27.07 -3.02 -19.52
N GLN A 648 -26.76 -2.27 -20.58
CA GLN A 648 -26.52 -0.83 -20.48
C GLN A 648 -27.68 -0.08 -19.79
N TRP A 649 -28.93 -0.36 -20.18
CA TRP A 649 -30.10 0.27 -19.56
C TRP A 649 -30.24 -0.07 -18.07
N ARG A 650 -29.87 -1.28 -17.65
CA ARG A 650 -29.87 -1.65 -16.22
C ARG A 650 -28.81 -0.87 -15.47
N LEU A 651 -27.62 -0.72 -16.06
CA LEU A 651 -26.54 0.04 -15.46
C LEU A 651 -26.92 1.52 -15.31
N GLU A 652 -27.51 2.12 -16.34
CA GLU A 652 -28.02 3.51 -16.30
C GLU A 652 -29.06 3.68 -15.18
N GLU A 653 -29.97 2.72 -15.05
CA GLU A 653 -31.01 2.75 -14.02
C GLU A 653 -30.46 2.49 -12.60
N LEU A 654 -29.50 1.58 -12.43
CA LEU A 654 -28.79 1.36 -11.17
C LEU A 654 -28.06 2.64 -10.73
N LEU A 655 -27.38 3.33 -11.66
CA LEU A 655 -26.71 4.60 -11.39
C LEU A 655 -27.71 5.70 -11.05
N ARG A 656 -28.89 5.74 -11.70
CA ARG A 656 -29.98 6.66 -11.35
C ARG A 656 -30.45 6.46 -9.92
N ILE A 657 -30.75 5.21 -9.51
CA ILE A 657 -31.19 4.89 -8.15
C ILE A 657 -30.10 5.21 -7.12
N GLN A 658 -28.84 4.91 -7.45
CA GLN A 658 -27.72 5.22 -6.57
C GLN A 658 -27.61 6.74 -6.29
N GLY A 659 -27.96 7.60 -7.27
CA GLY A 659 -28.02 9.06 -7.08
C GLY A 659 -29.33 9.61 -6.50
N ASP A 660 -30.40 8.81 -6.43
CA ASP A 660 -31.70 9.21 -5.86
C ASP A 660 -31.66 9.33 -4.31
N ARG A 661 -30.59 8.83 -3.69
CA ARG A 661 -30.35 8.76 -2.24
C ARG A 661 -31.32 7.89 -1.45
N THR A 662 -32.42 7.43 -2.02
CA THR A 662 -33.47 6.68 -1.31
C THR A 662 -32.92 5.42 -0.65
N VAL A 663 -32.09 4.63 -1.36
CA VAL A 663 -31.48 3.41 -0.82
C VAL A 663 -30.42 3.72 0.26
N ARG A 664 -29.54 4.70 -0.01
CA ARG A 664 -28.53 5.16 0.95
C ARG A 664 -29.15 5.70 2.24
N LYS A 665 -30.24 6.46 2.10
CA LYS A 665 -31.03 6.99 3.23
C LYS A 665 -31.65 5.86 4.04
N TRP A 666 -32.28 4.89 3.38
CA TRP A 666 -32.86 3.74 4.05
C TRP A 666 -31.82 2.98 4.89
N ALA A 667 -30.60 2.79 4.37
CA ALA A 667 -29.55 2.09 5.11
C ALA A 667 -29.08 2.89 6.32
N GLN A 668 -28.90 4.20 6.18
CA GLN A 668 -28.52 5.09 7.28
C GLN A 668 -29.60 5.19 8.37
N ASP A 669 -30.86 5.42 7.99
CA ASP A 669 -31.96 5.58 8.94
C ASP A 669 -32.34 4.24 9.60
N GLY A 670 -32.05 3.11 8.93
CA GLY A 670 -32.45 1.78 9.35
C GLY A 670 -31.47 1.08 10.29
N VAL A 671 -30.20 1.50 10.33
CA VAL A 671 -29.16 0.79 11.11
C VAL A 671 -29.31 1.00 12.61
N ASP A 672 -29.69 2.20 13.04
CA ASP A 672 -29.80 2.56 14.46
C ASP A 672 -30.83 1.68 15.17
N GLY A 673 -30.37 0.84 16.12
CA GLY A 673 -31.21 -0.11 16.84
C GLY A 673 -31.56 -1.40 16.07
N ASN A 674 -30.96 -1.63 14.90
CA ASN A 674 -31.05 -2.87 14.12
C ASN A 674 -29.66 -3.40 13.74
N GLU A 675 -28.63 -3.17 14.55
CA GLU A 675 -27.23 -3.49 14.21
C GLU A 675 -27.06 -4.99 13.89
N GLU A 676 -27.59 -5.88 14.74
CA GLU A 676 -27.52 -7.34 14.53
C GLU A 676 -28.18 -7.79 13.20
N LEU A 677 -29.26 -7.12 12.80
CA LEU A 677 -29.94 -7.39 11.54
C LEU A 677 -29.04 -6.97 10.36
N PHE A 678 -28.46 -5.78 10.42
CA PHE A 678 -27.59 -5.25 9.38
C PHE A 678 -26.32 -6.08 9.23
N GLU A 679 -25.69 -6.48 10.33
CA GLU A 679 -24.54 -7.40 10.32
C GLU A 679 -24.88 -8.73 9.65
N ARG A 680 -26.04 -9.31 9.97
CA ARG A 680 -26.52 -10.52 9.31
C ARG A 680 -26.75 -10.29 7.82
N LEU A 681 -27.45 -9.22 7.44
CA LEU A 681 -27.71 -8.88 6.04
C LEU A 681 -26.41 -8.62 5.26
N ALA A 682 -25.40 -8.00 5.88
CA ALA A 682 -24.09 -7.80 5.26
C ALA A 682 -23.35 -9.12 4.96
N GLN A 683 -23.57 -10.14 5.80
CA GLN A 683 -23.03 -11.48 5.59
C GLN A 683 -23.85 -12.25 4.55
N THR A 684 -25.18 -12.32 4.70
CA THR A 684 -26.08 -12.92 3.71
C THR A 684 -27.52 -12.44 3.86
N ASP A 685 -28.20 -12.27 2.73
CA ASP A 685 -29.64 -12.04 2.66
C ASP A 685 -30.40 -13.23 2.01
N ASN A 686 -29.71 -14.33 1.70
CA ASN A 686 -30.21 -15.51 0.98
C ASN A 686 -30.83 -15.22 -0.39
N GLY A 687 -30.51 -14.07 -0.98
CA GLY A 687 -31.10 -13.52 -2.18
C GLY A 687 -32.59 -13.26 -2.02
N ASP A 688 -33.02 -12.91 -0.80
CA ASP A 688 -34.40 -12.56 -0.49
C ASP A 688 -34.54 -11.04 -0.30
N PRO A 689 -35.16 -10.32 -1.26
CA PRO A 689 -35.43 -8.89 -1.11
C PRO A 689 -36.30 -8.59 0.12
N TRP A 690 -37.13 -9.53 0.57
CA TRP A 690 -38.01 -9.37 1.71
C TRP A 690 -37.31 -9.51 3.06
N ALA A 691 -36.02 -9.88 3.07
CA ALA A 691 -35.19 -9.83 4.27
C ALA A 691 -34.93 -8.38 4.73
N TYR A 692 -35.12 -7.39 3.86
CA TYR A 692 -34.89 -5.98 4.12
C TYR A 692 -36.18 -5.31 4.65
N PRO A 693 -36.16 -4.71 5.86
CA PRO A 693 -37.33 -4.03 6.41
C PRO A 693 -37.88 -2.93 5.50
N GLY A 694 -39.18 -3.00 5.19
CA GLY A 694 -39.85 -2.00 4.35
C GLY A 694 -39.45 -2.04 2.87
N PHE A 695 -38.99 -3.20 2.36
CA PHE A 695 -38.58 -3.36 0.97
C PHE A 695 -39.69 -2.99 -0.04
N GLU A 696 -40.95 -3.36 0.23
CA GLU A 696 -42.07 -3.12 -0.70
C GLU A 696 -42.23 -1.63 -0.94
N GLU A 697 -42.34 -0.87 0.15
CA GLU A 697 -42.53 0.57 0.14
C GLU A 697 -41.33 1.28 -0.48
N LEU A 698 -40.11 0.83 -0.17
CA LEU A 698 -38.88 1.35 -0.76
C LEU A 698 -38.88 1.12 -2.28
N TYR A 699 -39.12 -0.12 -2.71
CA TYR A 699 -39.10 -0.50 -4.12
C TYR A 699 -40.17 0.27 -4.93
N GLU A 700 -41.38 0.41 -4.39
CA GLU A 700 -42.42 1.23 -5.03
C GLU A 700 -42.02 2.71 -5.14
N SER A 701 -41.34 3.26 -4.14
CA SER A 701 -40.92 4.67 -4.12
C SER A 701 -39.85 5.00 -5.16
N LEU A 702 -39.01 4.02 -5.54
CA LEU A 702 -37.94 4.21 -6.53
C LEU A 702 -38.46 4.40 -7.96
N ALA A 703 -39.74 4.07 -8.21
CA ALA A 703 -40.38 4.12 -9.52
C ALA A 703 -39.52 3.50 -10.64
N THR A 704 -38.85 2.39 -10.33
CA THR A 704 -37.85 1.77 -11.20
C THR A 704 -38.43 0.67 -12.10
N THR A 705 -37.70 0.39 -13.17
CA THR A 705 -37.93 -0.79 -14.05
C THR A 705 -36.98 -1.94 -13.75
N LEU A 706 -36.06 -1.77 -12.78
CA LEU A 706 -35.18 -2.85 -12.33
C LEU A 706 -35.98 -3.92 -11.59
N PRO A 707 -35.66 -5.21 -11.79
CA PRO A 707 -36.17 -6.28 -10.93
C PRO A 707 -35.84 -6.07 -9.46
N GLU A 708 -36.66 -6.63 -8.57
CA GLU A 708 -36.46 -6.60 -7.11
C GLU A 708 -35.06 -7.05 -6.69
N ASP A 709 -34.52 -8.10 -7.33
CA ASP A 709 -33.17 -8.61 -7.06
C ASP A 709 -32.06 -7.60 -7.40
N ASP A 710 -32.24 -6.78 -8.44
CA ASP A 710 -31.27 -5.74 -8.81
C ASP A 710 -31.32 -4.57 -7.82
N VAL A 711 -32.49 -4.29 -7.21
CA VAL A 711 -32.62 -3.31 -6.12
C VAL A 711 -32.06 -3.87 -4.82
N ARG A 712 -32.30 -5.15 -4.51
CA ARG A 712 -31.68 -5.88 -3.39
C ARG A 712 -30.16 -5.80 -3.47
N PHE A 713 -29.56 -6.00 -4.65
CA PHE A 713 -28.13 -5.83 -4.87
C PHE A 713 -27.62 -4.43 -4.44
N LEU A 714 -28.35 -3.36 -4.77
CA LEU A 714 -27.99 -2.01 -4.32
C LEU A 714 -28.13 -1.85 -2.80
N MET A 715 -29.21 -2.37 -2.22
CA MET A 715 -29.42 -2.35 -0.77
C MET A 715 -28.31 -3.09 -0.03
N ARG A 716 -27.93 -4.27 -0.50
CA ARG A 716 -26.84 -5.07 0.06
C ARG A 716 -25.51 -4.32 0.09
N ARG A 717 -25.21 -3.56 -0.97
CA ARG A 717 -24.02 -2.70 -1.02
C ARG A 717 -24.06 -1.59 0.01
N GLU A 718 -25.20 -0.93 0.19
CA GLU A 718 -25.37 0.11 1.21
C GLU A 718 -25.33 -0.48 2.64
N VAL A 719 -25.90 -1.66 2.86
CA VAL A 719 -25.79 -2.39 4.13
C VAL A 719 -24.32 -2.72 4.44
N ARG A 720 -23.59 -3.34 3.51
CA ARG A 720 -22.15 -3.63 3.68
C ARG A 720 -21.34 -2.34 3.88
N ARG A 721 -21.75 -1.22 3.29
CA ARG A 721 -21.08 0.07 3.50
C ARG A 721 -21.22 0.56 4.94
N VAL A 722 -22.43 0.53 5.50
CA VAL A 722 -22.69 0.95 6.89
C VAL A 722 -22.09 -0.02 7.90
N VAL A 723 -22.15 -1.34 7.64
CA VAL A 723 -21.63 -2.37 8.55
C VAL A 723 -20.10 -2.33 8.71
N GLN A 724 -19.36 -1.79 7.73
CA GLN A 724 -17.91 -1.60 7.89
C GLN A 724 -17.59 -0.68 9.07
N ASP A 725 -18.40 0.36 9.29
CA ASP A 725 -18.24 1.24 10.43
C ASP A 725 -18.56 0.51 11.74
N ILE A 726 -19.66 -0.26 11.79
CA ILE A 726 -20.00 -1.06 12.99
C ILE A 726 -18.85 -2.00 13.37
N LYS A 727 -18.26 -2.67 12.38
CA LYS A 727 -17.16 -3.61 12.59
C LYS A 727 -15.82 -2.94 12.88
N GLY A 728 -15.67 -1.65 12.55
CA GLY A 728 -14.37 -0.99 12.51
C GLY A 728 -13.40 -1.62 11.51
N GLU A 729 -13.90 -2.22 10.43
CA GLU A 729 -13.08 -2.88 9.43
C GLU A 729 -13.71 -2.86 8.04
N ALA A 730 -12.89 -2.61 7.02
CA ALA A 730 -13.27 -2.59 5.63
C ALA A 730 -13.59 -4.01 5.10
N PHE A 731 -14.68 -4.15 4.34
CA PHE A 731 -14.89 -5.37 3.56
C PHE A 731 -13.94 -5.40 2.36
N PRO A 732 -13.44 -6.58 1.98
CA PRO A 732 -12.80 -6.76 0.68
C PRO A 732 -13.80 -6.54 -0.47
N LEU A 733 -13.27 -6.30 -1.68
CA LEU A 733 -14.02 -6.03 -2.91
C LEU A 733 -15.11 -7.07 -3.24
N GLY A 734 -14.89 -8.33 -2.84
CA GLY A 734 -15.78 -9.45 -3.15
C GLY A 734 -16.90 -9.64 -2.12
N ASP A 735 -18.04 -10.11 -2.60
CA ASP A 735 -19.18 -10.57 -1.80
C ASP A 735 -19.61 -11.93 -2.36
N TYR A 736 -19.49 -13.00 -1.57
CA TYR A 736 -19.70 -14.36 -2.09
C TYR A 736 -21.14 -14.59 -2.57
N GLU A 737 -22.11 -13.77 -2.15
CA GLU A 737 -23.49 -13.90 -2.60
C GLU A 737 -23.69 -13.34 -4.02
N GLU A 738 -22.92 -12.31 -4.41
CA GLU A 738 -23.08 -11.58 -5.67
C GLU A 738 -21.96 -11.82 -6.69
N ASP A 739 -20.77 -12.16 -6.21
CA ASP A 739 -19.55 -12.23 -7.00
C ASP A 739 -19.30 -13.63 -7.54
N VAL A 740 -19.69 -13.83 -8.79
CA VAL A 740 -19.52 -15.10 -9.52
C VAL A 740 -18.06 -15.58 -9.62
N GLN A 741 -17.07 -14.69 -9.58
CA GLN A 741 -15.66 -15.10 -9.61
C GLN A 741 -15.22 -15.59 -8.23
N LEU A 742 -15.63 -14.90 -7.17
CA LEU A 742 -15.40 -15.35 -5.79
C LEU A 742 -16.11 -16.68 -5.51
N GLN A 743 -17.34 -16.86 -5.97
CA GLN A 743 -18.07 -18.13 -5.89
C GLN A 743 -17.31 -19.27 -6.57
N ALA A 744 -16.75 -19.04 -7.76
CA ALA A 744 -15.92 -20.03 -8.44
C ALA A 744 -14.63 -20.35 -7.67
N ALA A 745 -14.02 -19.36 -7.01
CA ALA A 745 -12.87 -19.58 -6.14
C ALA A 745 -13.24 -20.40 -4.89
N ILE A 746 -14.37 -20.11 -4.25
CA ILE A 746 -14.89 -20.88 -3.11
C ILE A 746 -15.15 -22.34 -3.52
N ARG A 747 -15.78 -22.58 -4.68
CA ARG A 747 -15.95 -23.95 -5.22
C ARG A 747 -14.61 -24.65 -5.43
N ALA A 748 -13.61 -23.94 -5.96
CA ALA A 748 -12.30 -24.52 -6.22
C ALA A 748 -11.56 -24.89 -4.92
N VAL A 749 -11.62 -24.05 -3.89
CA VAL A 749 -11.06 -24.33 -2.55
C VAL A 749 -11.77 -25.51 -1.90
N LEU A 750 -13.10 -25.49 -1.83
CA LEU A 750 -13.90 -26.55 -1.18
C LEU A 750 -13.74 -27.90 -1.88
N ALA A 751 -13.63 -27.91 -3.22
CA ALA A 751 -13.39 -29.14 -3.97
C ALA A 751 -12.05 -29.80 -3.61
N GLU A 752 -11.01 -29.03 -3.29
CA GLU A 752 -9.73 -29.58 -2.81
C GLU A 752 -9.79 -30.08 -1.36
N LEU A 753 -10.79 -29.61 -0.59
CA LEU A 753 -11.09 -30.09 0.76
C LEU A 753 -12.10 -31.25 0.77
N ASP A 754 -12.49 -31.78 -0.39
CA ASP A 754 -13.55 -32.78 -0.55
C ASP A 754 -14.90 -32.35 0.07
N LEU A 755 -15.23 -31.05 -0.02
CA LEU A 755 -16.47 -30.45 0.47
C LEU A 755 -17.31 -29.86 -0.67
N SER A 756 -18.63 -29.87 -0.52
CA SER A 756 -19.56 -29.14 -1.39
C SER A 756 -19.99 -27.83 -0.73
N PRO A 757 -20.05 -26.68 -1.45
CA PRO A 757 -20.62 -25.45 -0.91
C PRO A 757 -22.06 -25.64 -0.41
N GLU A 758 -22.84 -26.50 -1.07
CA GLU A 758 -24.23 -26.79 -0.72
C GLU A 758 -24.38 -27.47 0.65
N ASP A 759 -23.31 -28.11 1.16
CA ASP A 759 -23.28 -28.71 2.50
C ASP A 759 -23.03 -27.69 3.61
N ILE A 760 -22.61 -26.47 3.26
CA ILE A 760 -22.35 -25.38 4.20
C ILE A 760 -23.63 -24.53 4.28
N PRO A 761 -24.32 -24.45 5.43
CA PRO A 761 -25.63 -23.79 5.54
C PRO A 761 -25.65 -22.34 5.03
N ALA A 762 -24.57 -21.59 5.26
CA ALA A 762 -24.44 -20.20 4.81
C ALA A 762 -24.35 -20.06 3.27
N TYR A 763 -23.92 -21.11 2.57
CA TYR A 763 -23.79 -21.14 1.12
C TYR A 763 -24.98 -21.81 0.42
N ALA A 764 -25.84 -22.53 1.15
CA ALA A 764 -26.92 -23.31 0.56
C ALA A 764 -27.82 -22.48 -0.38
N SER A 765 -28.20 -21.26 0.00
CA SER A 765 -29.05 -20.38 -0.82
C SER A 765 -28.35 -19.83 -2.07
N THR A 766 -27.07 -19.47 -1.94
CA THR A 766 -26.26 -18.92 -3.04
C THR A 766 -25.90 -19.98 -4.08
N PHE A 767 -25.46 -21.16 -3.64
CA PHE A 767 -24.86 -22.17 -4.53
C PHE A 767 -25.89 -23.15 -5.11
N SER A 768 -27.08 -23.32 -4.48
CA SER A 768 -28.18 -24.15 -5.01
C SER A 768 -28.93 -23.52 -6.19
N LYS A 769 -28.88 -22.19 -6.35
CA LYS A 769 -29.54 -21.46 -7.44
C LYS A 769 -28.81 -21.60 -8.80
N GLN A 770 -27.63 -22.23 -8.85
CA GLN A 770 -26.70 -22.17 -9.99
C GLN A 770 -26.74 -23.31 -11.02
N ASP A 771 -27.63 -24.31 -10.88
CA ASP A 771 -27.83 -25.34 -11.93
C ASP A 771 -28.54 -24.78 -13.19
N GLU A 772 -29.01 -23.53 -13.14
CA GLU A 772 -29.29 -22.74 -14.33
C GLU A 772 -28.00 -22.01 -14.75
N GLY A 773 -27.19 -22.66 -15.60
CA GLY A 773 -26.00 -22.05 -16.21
C GLY A 773 -26.27 -20.65 -16.76
N PRO A 774 -25.22 -19.81 -16.99
CA PRO A 774 -25.30 -18.35 -17.10
C PRO A 774 -26.56 -17.93 -17.82
N VAL A 775 -27.55 -17.48 -17.04
CA VAL A 775 -28.96 -17.42 -17.44
C VAL A 775 -29.06 -16.92 -18.87
N ALA A 776 -29.43 -17.86 -19.75
CA ALA A 776 -29.80 -17.63 -21.13
C ALA A 776 -31.17 -16.92 -21.20
N ALA A 777 -31.33 -15.82 -20.45
CA ALA A 777 -32.34 -14.78 -20.63
C ALA A 777 -31.68 -13.51 -21.19
N LEU A 778 -30.69 -13.70 -22.06
CA LEU A 778 -29.92 -12.61 -22.66
C LEU A 778 -30.52 -12.05 -23.96
N ASP A 779 -31.73 -12.45 -24.38
CA ASP A 779 -32.29 -12.05 -25.69
C ASP A 779 -33.56 -11.19 -25.68
N ALA A 780 -33.97 -10.64 -24.53
CA ALA A 780 -34.98 -9.60 -24.52
C ALA A 780 -34.38 -8.26 -24.06
N ARG A 781 -34.36 -7.27 -24.96
CA ARG A 781 -34.79 -5.92 -24.55
C ARG A 781 -36.19 -6.10 -23.94
N PRO A 782 -36.65 -5.33 -22.95
CA PRO A 782 -38.05 -4.97 -23.02
C PRO A 782 -38.20 -4.32 -24.40
N GLN A 783 -38.71 -5.06 -25.39
CA GLN A 783 -39.13 -4.42 -26.62
C GLN A 783 -40.09 -3.30 -26.17
N PRO A 784 -40.08 -2.12 -26.81
CA PRO A 784 -41.27 -1.27 -26.73
C PRO A 784 -42.45 -2.22 -26.90
N SER A 785 -43.39 -2.22 -25.95
CA SER A 785 -44.40 -3.29 -25.93
C SER A 785 -45.00 -3.37 -27.34
N ARG A 786 -45.34 -4.56 -27.84
CA ARG A 786 -45.96 -4.70 -29.18
C ARG A 786 -47.09 -3.67 -29.38
N ASP A 787 -47.74 -3.26 -28.30
CA ASP A 787 -48.76 -2.24 -28.26
C ASP A 787 -48.26 -0.83 -28.61
N LEU A 788 -47.03 -0.43 -28.23
CA LEU A 788 -46.43 0.86 -28.62
C LEU A 788 -46.06 0.91 -30.10
N ASP A 789 -45.44 -0.15 -30.62
CA ASP A 789 -45.12 -0.23 -32.06
C ASP A 789 -46.42 -0.27 -32.90
N HIS A 790 -47.44 -0.99 -32.41
CA HIS A 790 -48.76 -1.02 -33.06
C HIS A 790 -49.46 0.34 -32.99
N ALA A 791 -49.43 1.02 -31.83
CA ALA A 791 -49.97 2.37 -31.67
C ALA A 791 -49.29 3.39 -32.61
N LEU A 792 -47.95 3.33 -32.73
CA LEU A 792 -47.20 4.18 -33.65
C LEU A 792 -47.53 3.88 -35.12
N SER A 793 -47.79 2.61 -35.47
CA SER A 793 -48.21 2.24 -36.81
C SER A 793 -49.60 2.78 -37.16
N LEU A 794 -50.57 2.71 -36.25
CA LEU A 794 -51.92 3.28 -36.42
C LEU A 794 -51.87 4.81 -36.60
N ILE A 795 -50.99 5.48 -35.84
CA ILE A 795 -50.76 6.93 -35.98
C ILE A 795 -50.10 7.26 -37.33
N ALA A 796 -49.15 6.43 -37.78
CA ALA A 796 -48.49 6.61 -39.07
C ALA A 796 -49.46 6.40 -40.24
N GLU A 797 -50.32 5.38 -40.17
CA GLU A 797 -51.39 5.16 -41.15
C GLU A 797 -52.37 6.34 -41.21
N ALA A 798 -52.77 6.87 -40.06
CA ALA A 798 -53.62 8.06 -39.99
C ALA A 798 -52.93 9.30 -40.60
N ARG A 799 -51.61 9.47 -40.43
CA ARG A 799 -50.85 10.56 -41.06
C ARG A 799 -50.79 10.46 -42.58
N VAL A 800 -50.79 9.24 -43.13
CA VAL A 800 -50.86 9.01 -44.58
C VAL A 800 -52.29 9.23 -45.10
N ALA A 801 -53.31 9.02 -44.27
CA ALA A 801 -54.73 9.25 -44.58
C ALA A 801 -55.21 10.67 -44.20
N ASP A 802 -54.45 11.71 -44.56
CA ASP A 802 -54.77 13.14 -44.30
C ASP A 802 -55.08 13.46 -42.82
N GLY A 803 -54.50 12.72 -41.88
CA GLY A 803 -54.69 12.90 -40.44
C GLY A 803 -56.01 12.35 -39.90
N ARG A 804 -56.72 11.50 -40.65
CA ARG A 804 -58.00 10.90 -40.23
C ARG A 804 -57.82 9.42 -39.88
N MET A 805 -58.34 9.03 -38.72
CA MET A 805 -58.35 7.65 -38.21
C MET A 805 -59.77 7.10 -38.24
N SER A 806 -59.94 5.79 -38.51
CA SER A 806 -61.25 5.13 -38.41
C SER A 806 -61.70 5.05 -36.94
N GLU A 807 -63.01 4.94 -36.69
CA GLU A 807 -63.52 4.74 -35.32
C GLU A 807 -62.95 3.48 -34.66
N GLU A 808 -62.76 2.42 -35.44
CA GLU A 808 -62.18 1.15 -34.98
C GLU A 808 -60.69 1.32 -34.64
N GLY A 809 -59.91 1.99 -35.50
CA GLY A 809 -58.51 2.29 -35.23
C GLY A 809 -58.29 3.25 -34.07
N LEU A 810 -59.20 4.21 -33.85
CA LEU A 810 -59.16 5.10 -32.68
C LEU A 810 -59.43 4.32 -31.39
N ARG A 811 -60.37 3.38 -31.43
CA ARG A 811 -60.71 2.54 -30.27
C ARG A 811 -59.56 1.61 -29.92
N GLU A 812 -58.99 0.95 -30.92
CA GLU A 812 -57.82 0.09 -30.79
C GLU A 812 -56.61 0.86 -30.26
N LEU A 813 -56.33 2.06 -30.81
CA LEU A 813 -55.27 2.93 -30.30
C LEU A 813 -55.51 3.34 -28.84
N THR A 814 -56.77 3.61 -28.46
CA THR A 814 -57.11 3.97 -27.08
C THR A 814 -56.90 2.80 -26.13
N GLU A 815 -57.31 1.59 -26.52
CA GLU A 815 -57.09 0.37 -25.74
C GLU A 815 -55.60 0.04 -25.60
N LEU A 816 -54.80 0.24 -26.65
CA LEU A 816 -53.34 0.09 -26.61
C LEU A 816 -52.69 1.13 -25.71
N ILE A 817 -53.12 2.40 -25.76
CA ILE A 817 -52.63 3.46 -24.86
C ILE A 817 -53.03 3.19 -23.40
N GLU A 818 -54.24 2.68 -23.16
CA GLU A 818 -54.68 2.29 -21.82
C GLU A 818 -53.91 1.06 -21.31
N SER A 819 -53.66 0.06 -22.16
CA SER A 819 -52.76 -1.07 -21.87
C SER A 819 -51.36 -0.57 -21.49
N LEU A 820 -50.79 0.34 -22.28
CA LEU A 820 -49.49 0.97 -22.02
C LEU A 820 -49.47 1.78 -20.72
N LYS A 821 -50.55 2.51 -20.39
CA LYS A 821 -50.70 3.22 -19.10
C LYS A 821 -50.87 2.29 -17.91
N LYS A 822 -51.47 1.11 -18.12
CA LYS A 822 -51.68 0.10 -17.08
C LYS A 822 -50.41 -0.72 -16.82
N ASN A 823 -49.60 -0.93 -17.86
CA ASN A 823 -48.33 -1.64 -17.82
C ASN A 823 -47.13 -0.73 -17.55
N GLY A 824 -47.29 0.60 -17.66
CA GLY A 824 -46.30 1.61 -17.26
C GLY A 824 -46.99 2.77 -16.54
N ARG A 825 -46.83 2.85 -15.20
CA ARG A 825 -47.37 3.96 -14.40
C ARG A 825 -46.74 5.30 -14.83
N SER A 826 -47.51 6.07 -15.62
CA SER A 826 -47.66 7.54 -15.60
C SER A 826 -46.41 8.43 -15.45
N ALA A 827 -45.52 8.49 -16.44
CA ALA A 827 -44.59 9.64 -16.55
C ALA A 827 -44.20 10.09 -17.98
N LEU A 828 -44.45 9.30 -19.04
CA LEU A 828 -43.92 9.61 -20.38
C LEU A 828 -44.94 10.22 -21.37
N LEU A 829 -46.23 10.33 -21.02
CA LEU A 829 -47.27 10.81 -21.95
C LEU A 829 -47.75 12.25 -21.72
N ASP A 830 -47.41 12.89 -20.59
CA ASP A 830 -47.88 14.26 -20.30
C ASP A 830 -47.04 15.37 -20.96
N GLY A 831 -45.87 15.02 -21.53
CA GLY A 831 -45.01 15.97 -22.24
C GLY A 831 -45.41 16.26 -23.70
N PHE A 832 -46.25 15.42 -24.33
CA PHE A 832 -46.52 15.51 -25.78
C PHE A 832 -47.84 16.20 -26.15
N PHE A 833 -48.78 16.41 -25.21
CA PHE A 833 -50.10 17.00 -25.50
C PHE A 833 -50.26 18.49 -25.12
N VAL A 834 -49.21 19.17 -24.65
CA VAL A 834 -49.26 20.61 -24.29
C VAL A 834 -48.79 21.52 -25.45
N GLY A 835 -48.34 20.94 -26.57
CA GLY A 835 -47.69 21.66 -27.65
C GLY A 835 -48.52 22.04 -28.88
N GLU A 836 -49.86 21.95 -28.90
CA GLU A 836 -50.60 22.24 -30.15
C GLU A 836 -52.04 22.81 -29.99
N ARG A 837 -52.33 23.50 -28.87
CA ARG A 837 -53.53 24.36 -28.77
C ARG A 837 -53.21 25.84 -28.94
N ARG A 838 -52.62 26.21 -30.08
CA ARG A 838 -52.63 27.60 -30.59
C ARG A 838 -52.38 27.59 -32.11
N GLN A 839 -53.40 27.28 -32.91
CA GLN A 839 -53.78 28.05 -34.12
C GLN A 839 -55.00 27.43 -34.84
N ARG A 840 -56.13 28.14 -34.71
CA ARG A 840 -57.18 28.42 -35.70
C ARG A 840 -58.11 27.32 -36.26
N ARG A 841 -59.37 27.49 -35.83
CA ARG A 841 -60.68 27.22 -36.46
C ARG A 841 -61.14 25.78 -36.61
#